data_AF-A0A2D5XL35-F1
#
_entry.id   AF-A0A2D5XL35-F1
#
_cell.length_a   1.000
_cell.length_b   1.000
_cell.length_c   1.000
_cell.angle_alpha   90.00
_cell.angle_beta   90.00
_cell.angle_gamma   90.00
#
_symmetry.space_group_name_H-M   'P 1'
#
loop_
_entity.id
_entity.type
_entity.pdbx_description
1 polymer ?
#
loop_
_entity_poly.entity_id
_entity_poly.type
_entity_poly.pdbx_seq_one_letter_code
_entity_poly.pdbx_strand_id
1 'polypeptide(L)'
;MDQRLILPLLLASWMGCSDSSPNPQPGTPAAGDGANSQRPVAPARLFPDSLASSKAGWDDLRGRLDPGPRGDAWQSESVAERSEQALQYLLRVLLADRAESLKGLVGAKFTGACALVPTDWAAIGPLGDLSVREGIGSGSFGAQEVVGLFRSLIQPWQGNRARLMVQCTAAEDLGAAIWRTTLGVRIGGETATGEMLQRQATMVIQWRVAKRFLLLGIESCRLEETRLKTPIYQEITRATLAGSSLGGPENLFGAVEHTRRMDVQVAASAVALGMHGIGVGDLDGDGLEDLYVARHSGVPNHYLLAQAGGGFRDAPPGHGADLLEDTAGVLICDLDGDGARDLALSVFDEVVVLWNDGQGRFPTYTALECEGGAQVYSIVAGDADGDGDLDLYDTRYHRGDHQASPPLPYHDARNGAENHFWRNDGQRGFQDQTAQAGFSDGNDRYSLAALWHDLDGDGDLDLYVTNDFGRNNLYRNDGGTFRDVAAQAGGLDMAAGMGVSVADVNRDGFSDLYISNMWSAAGSRVTRQARFMQRHPEEVRRMYSHHAAGNTLLLGDGQGKFRDASLAMGLSPGGWSWGSILMDFDNDGWSDAFVPNGFTTMSSDKEAASYFWRVVVESSPDKPPLTSEYQRNWQFLTHLGQVEAWSLAGNEPNYAYWNARGRFVDVSVALGLDHVEDGRSALAVDLDGDGRLDLVTKNRTAPLVRVLRNTHPSAGNFVSIELVGQAPNTEGIGAQVTVRASGHANVRTVHAGEGYLASASKRLHFGLGTAGEIQEVQVRWPDGQVKAYGALPTGQLLRLHQDGRVLESKPKAPKAVTRSKVIPEGLRPVRSRVPLLVTIPWSGWKLPRFDGTSVATGSTAGPMALVAWAGWDDPSRQLLRELGAQGERLAAGNIHLHPLSLDEPQALGWIQADIKKAGLAETGGRADTRTRGLLDVLVGLSIGPYESIELPIVVLFDATGRLAVLHLGPDVSAAAVLRDLEAMGSETLGRYPTRLSGGQWLRIHPERPLEAIAGYLTRNGEEHLANSVASDLDDAQATGPQDKD
;
A
#
# COMPACT_ATOMS: atom_id res chain seq x y z
N MET A 1 37.37 29.20 34.28
CA MET A 1 37.13 30.34 33.36
C MET A 1 36.14 29.84 32.31
N ASP A 2 34.83 29.73 32.57
CA ASP A 2 33.91 30.61 33.31
C ASP A 2 33.39 31.79 32.46
N GLN A 3 32.09 31.75 32.11
CA GLN A 3 31.19 32.82 31.62
C GLN A 3 31.56 33.55 30.29
N ARG A 4 30.68 33.67 29.28
CA ARG A 4 29.26 34.11 29.32
C ARG A 4 28.39 33.58 28.16
N LEU A 5 27.07 33.48 28.40
CA LEU A 5 26.01 33.22 27.41
C LEU A 5 25.60 34.49 26.64
N ILE A 6 24.84 34.35 25.52
CA ILE A 6 23.43 34.83 25.36
C ILE A 6 22.83 34.55 23.96
N LEU A 7 21.52 34.27 23.97
CA LEU A 7 20.56 34.02 22.87
C LEU A 7 19.14 34.43 23.41
N PRO A 8 17.99 34.39 22.68
CA PRO A 8 17.70 34.35 21.22
C PRO A 8 16.47 35.26 20.82
N LEU A 9 15.90 35.10 19.58
CA LEU A 9 14.50 35.44 19.14
C LEU A 9 14.00 36.92 19.25
N LEU A 10 12.92 37.45 18.64
CA LEU A 10 12.10 37.35 17.40
C LEU A 10 11.10 38.57 17.42
N LEU A 11 10.60 39.03 16.25
CA LEU A 11 9.30 39.72 15.97
C LEU A 11 8.71 40.86 16.86
N ALA A 12 8.15 41.93 16.23
CA ALA A 12 6.81 42.51 16.56
C ALA A 12 6.32 43.71 15.70
N SER A 13 5.02 43.68 15.33
CA SER A 13 4.00 44.74 14.99
C SER A 13 3.16 44.32 13.76
N TRP A 14 1.90 43.85 13.79
CA TRP A 14 0.71 43.96 14.70
C TRP A 14 0.06 45.37 14.69
N MET A 15 -1.27 45.61 14.61
CA MET A 15 -2.54 44.86 14.86
C MET A 15 -3.60 45.14 13.74
N GLY A 16 -4.86 44.66 13.69
CA GLY A 16 -5.78 43.85 14.52
C GLY A 16 -7.01 43.45 13.64
N CYS A 17 -8.06 42.70 13.99
CA CYS A 17 -8.76 42.29 15.23
C CYS A 17 -9.43 40.91 14.95
N SER A 18 -10.05 40.13 15.85
CA SER A 18 -10.16 40.06 17.32
C SER A 18 -10.85 38.72 17.67
N ASP A 19 -10.47 38.05 18.74
CA ASP A 19 -11.46 37.61 19.74
C ASP A 19 -10.82 37.22 21.08
N SER A 20 -11.64 37.20 22.14
CA SER A 20 -11.19 37.48 23.50
C SER A 20 -11.33 36.33 24.51
N SER A 21 -10.33 36.13 25.36
CA SER A 21 -10.52 35.92 26.81
C SER A 21 -9.17 36.01 27.56
N PRO A 22 -9.16 36.40 28.85
CA PRO A 22 -7.95 36.92 29.49
C PRO A 22 -7.15 35.85 30.24
N ASN A 23 -5.82 35.90 30.11
CA ASN A 23 -4.88 35.25 31.03
C ASN A 23 -4.05 36.35 31.72
N PRO A 24 -3.95 36.40 33.06
CA PRO A 24 -3.27 37.50 33.75
C PRO A 24 -1.75 37.39 33.64
N GLN A 25 -1.05 38.52 33.50
CA GLN A 25 0.42 38.53 33.57
C GLN A 25 0.93 38.29 35.01
N PRO A 26 2.01 37.51 35.18
CA PRO A 26 2.67 37.35 36.47
C PRO A 26 3.55 38.57 36.81
N GLY A 27 3.42 39.08 38.03
CA GLY A 27 4.33 40.09 38.58
C GLY A 27 5.66 39.48 39.04
N THR A 28 6.73 40.28 39.00
CA THR A 28 8.04 39.94 39.58
C THR A 28 7.93 39.62 41.08
N PRO A 29 8.51 38.50 41.57
CA PRO A 29 8.53 38.19 43.00
C PRO A 29 9.54 39.05 43.76
N ALA A 30 9.17 39.46 44.97
CA ALA A 30 10.10 40.03 45.94
C ALA A 30 11.00 38.94 46.54
N ALA A 31 12.14 39.33 47.12
CA ALA A 31 13.02 38.40 47.82
C ALA A 31 12.35 37.84 49.09
N GLY A 32 12.43 36.53 49.29
CA GLY A 32 11.90 35.82 50.46
C GLY A 32 12.36 34.36 50.50
N ASP A 33 12.67 33.89 51.69
CA ASP A 33 13.41 32.66 52.02
C ASP A 33 12.84 31.31 51.51
N GLY A 34 13.75 30.34 51.33
CA GLY A 34 13.49 28.94 51.73
C GLY A 34 13.14 27.91 50.63
N ALA A 35 14.05 26.95 50.44
CA ALA A 35 13.87 25.65 49.76
C ALA A 35 13.51 25.63 48.26
N ASN A 36 14.36 24.94 47.49
CA ASN A 36 14.29 24.84 46.04
C ASN A 36 13.04 24.07 45.56
N SER A 37 12.19 24.70 44.74
CA SER A 37 10.85 24.20 44.37
C SER A 37 10.54 24.28 42.87
N GLN A 38 11.56 24.23 42.01
CA GLN A 38 11.36 24.15 40.56
C GLN A 38 10.77 22.79 40.16
N ARG A 39 9.78 22.81 39.25
CA ARG A 39 9.17 21.59 38.68
C ARG A 39 10.22 20.77 37.90
N PRO A 40 10.05 19.44 37.78
CA PRO A 40 10.86 18.64 36.87
C PRO A 40 10.79 19.20 35.43
N VAL A 41 11.90 19.09 34.71
CA VAL A 41 11.96 19.36 33.27
C VAL A 41 11.97 18.00 32.55
N ALA A 42 11.20 17.88 31.47
CA ALA A 42 11.16 16.66 30.67
C ALA A 42 12.56 16.31 30.12
N PRO A 43 12.99 15.04 30.16
CA PRO A 43 14.20 14.59 29.50
C PRO A 43 14.03 14.61 27.97
N ALA A 44 15.13 14.72 27.23
CA ALA A 44 15.10 14.74 25.76
C ALA A 44 14.67 13.40 25.13
N ARG A 45 14.83 12.29 25.86
CA ARG A 45 14.29 10.95 25.55
C ARG A 45 13.87 10.27 26.85
N LEU A 46 12.85 9.43 26.79
CA LEU A 46 12.32 8.69 27.95
C LEU A 46 13.15 7.45 28.31
N PHE A 47 13.69 6.77 27.30
CA PHE A 47 14.68 5.71 27.45
C PHE A 47 16.01 6.14 26.82
N PRO A 48 17.16 5.80 27.42
CA PRO A 48 18.47 6.03 26.80
C PRO A 48 18.70 5.04 25.63
N ASP A 49 19.79 5.23 24.89
CA ASP A 49 20.16 4.33 23.79
C ASP A 49 20.74 3.00 24.35
N SER A 50 19.90 2.16 24.98
CA SER A 50 20.31 0.95 25.72
C SER A 50 20.38 -0.35 24.89
N LEU A 51 19.75 -0.39 23.71
CA LEU A 51 19.96 -1.46 22.73
C LEU A 51 20.95 -0.97 21.67
N ALA A 52 22.13 -1.59 21.65
CA ALA A 52 23.20 -1.33 20.68
C ALA A 52 22.84 -1.81 19.25
N SER A 53 21.80 -1.21 18.68
CA SER A 53 21.36 -1.40 17.30
C SER A 53 22.02 -0.33 16.41
N SER A 54 23.17 -0.68 15.81
CA SER A 54 23.81 -0.13 14.59
C SER A 54 23.91 1.40 14.31
N LYS A 55 23.37 2.30 15.14
CA LYS A 55 23.08 3.71 14.81
C LYS A 55 24.26 4.71 14.89
N ALA A 56 25.51 4.27 14.76
CA ALA A 56 26.66 5.19 14.72
C ALA A 56 27.02 5.58 13.27
N GLY A 57 26.66 6.80 12.84
CA GLY A 57 27.24 7.41 11.62
C GLY A 57 26.29 8.02 10.58
N TRP A 58 25.01 8.29 10.88
CA TRP A 58 24.07 8.85 9.88
C TRP A 58 24.19 10.36 9.60
N ASP A 59 25.02 11.11 10.34
CA ASP A 59 25.17 12.56 10.15
C ASP A 59 25.58 12.94 8.72
N ASP A 60 26.45 12.13 8.07
CA ASP A 60 26.88 12.42 6.70
C ASP A 60 25.77 12.16 5.67
N LEU A 61 24.99 11.08 5.83
CA LEU A 61 23.85 10.76 4.95
C LEU A 61 22.69 11.74 5.14
N ARG A 62 22.42 12.17 6.38
CA ARG A 62 21.44 13.22 6.69
C ARG A 62 21.81 14.54 6.01
N GLY A 63 23.10 14.82 5.83
CA GLY A 63 23.60 15.94 5.01
C GLY A 63 23.35 15.82 3.51
N ARG A 64 23.03 14.63 2.98
CA ARG A 64 22.74 14.39 1.55
C ARG A 64 21.24 14.46 1.20
N LEU A 65 20.36 14.57 2.20
CA LEU A 65 18.91 14.66 2.03
C LEU A 65 18.53 15.91 1.23
N ASP A 66 19.02 17.08 1.64
CA ASP A 66 18.91 18.33 0.86
C ASP A 66 19.74 18.21 -0.44
N PRO A 67 19.16 18.36 -1.63
CA PRO A 67 19.90 18.40 -2.90
C PRO A 67 20.77 19.65 -3.09
N GLY A 68 20.84 20.57 -2.12
CA GLY A 68 21.87 21.60 -2.02
C GLY A 68 21.51 22.93 -2.70
N PRO A 69 21.50 24.06 -1.96
CA PRO A 69 21.17 25.35 -2.55
C PRO A 69 22.35 26.09 -3.21
N ARG A 70 23.61 25.62 -3.08
CA ARG A 70 24.80 26.29 -3.63
C ARG A 70 25.97 25.35 -3.92
N GLY A 71 26.39 25.26 -5.18
CA GLY A 71 27.71 24.72 -5.57
C GLY A 71 27.86 23.20 -5.46
N ASP A 72 26.79 22.49 -5.14
CA ASP A 72 26.70 21.04 -5.17
C ASP A 72 26.49 20.54 -6.63
N ALA A 73 26.43 19.23 -6.82
CA ALA A 73 26.25 18.58 -8.12
C ALA A 73 24.81 18.08 -8.39
N TRP A 74 23.81 18.46 -7.61
CA TRP A 74 22.38 18.10 -7.79
C TRP A 74 21.44 19.33 -7.83
N GLN A 75 21.97 20.53 -8.11
CA GLN A 75 21.21 21.78 -8.16
C GLN A 75 19.92 21.76 -8.98
N SER A 76 19.85 20.94 -10.04
CA SER A 76 18.64 20.68 -10.84
C SER A 76 17.47 20.18 -9.99
N GLU A 77 17.69 19.28 -9.04
CA GLU A 77 16.67 18.80 -8.10
C GLU A 77 16.19 19.90 -7.17
N SER A 78 17.13 20.69 -6.63
CA SER A 78 16.79 21.83 -5.78
C SER A 78 16.04 22.94 -6.54
N VAL A 79 16.24 23.07 -7.85
CA VAL A 79 15.47 23.98 -8.71
C VAL A 79 14.10 23.41 -9.06
N ALA A 80 14.02 22.11 -9.34
CA ALA A 80 12.77 21.40 -9.60
C ALA A 80 11.80 21.51 -8.41
N GLU A 81 12.25 21.13 -7.21
CA GLU A 81 11.46 21.21 -5.97
C GLU A 81 10.95 22.64 -5.72
N ARG A 82 11.82 23.65 -5.85
CA ARG A 82 11.44 25.06 -5.69
C ARG A 82 10.49 25.56 -6.78
N SER A 83 10.55 25.00 -7.99
CA SER A 83 9.62 25.33 -9.08
C SER A 83 8.24 24.70 -8.89
N GLU A 84 8.17 23.45 -8.41
CA GLU A 84 6.95 22.76 -8.03
C GLU A 84 6.24 23.53 -6.89
N GLN A 85 6.96 23.80 -5.81
CA GLN A 85 6.46 24.59 -4.67
C GLN A 85 5.98 25.97 -5.10
N ALA A 86 6.75 26.68 -5.94
CA ALA A 86 6.39 28.01 -6.42
C ALA A 86 5.11 28.02 -7.27
N LEU A 87 4.97 27.07 -8.21
CA LEU A 87 3.79 26.97 -9.07
C LEU A 87 2.55 26.45 -8.31
N GLN A 88 2.73 25.46 -7.43
CA GLN A 88 1.65 24.97 -6.56
C GLN A 88 1.16 26.07 -5.59
N TYR A 89 2.08 26.84 -5.00
CA TYR A 89 1.74 28.02 -4.19
C TYR A 89 0.97 29.06 -5.02
N LEU A 90 1.45 29.40 -6.22
CA LEU A 90 0.80 30.36 -7.11
C LEU A 90 -0.65 29.96 -7.40
N LEU A 91 -0.88 28.72 -7.84
CA LEU A 91 -2.19 28.22 -8.21
C LEU A 91 -3.14 28.14 -6.99
N ARG A 92 -2.66 27.64 -5.83
CA ARG A 92 -3.44 27.62 -4.57
C ARG A 92 -3.83 29.01 -4.09
N VAL A 93 -2.93 30.00 -4.21
CA VAL A 93 -3.21 31.40 -3.85
C VAL A 93 -4.25 32.02 -4.77
N LEU A 94 -4.21 31.73 -6.08
CA LEU A 94 -5.20 32.23 -7.04
C LEU A 94 -6.56 31.55 -6.91
N LEU A 95 -6.61 30.24 -6.60
CA LEU A 95 -7.85 29.53 -6.27
C LEU A 95 -8.53 30.13 -5.02
N ALA A 96 -7.73 30.56 -4.04
CA ALA A 96 -8.20 31.27 -2.85
C ALA A 96 -8.41 32.79 -3.04
N ASP A 97 -8.33 33.30 -4.28
CA ASP A 97 -8.44 34.72 -4.66
C ASP A 97 -7.48 35.70 -3.94
N ARG A 98 -6.36 35.22 -3.39
CA ARG A 98 -5.39 36.01 -2.59
C ARG A 98 -4.22 36.57 -3.42
N ALA A 99 -4.47 37.00 -4.66
CA ALA A 99 -3.43 37.33 -5.65
C ALA A 99 -2.34 38.33 -5.20
N GLU A 100 -2.64 39.25 -4.28
CA GLU A 100 -1.64 40.16 -3.68
C GLU A 100 -0.47 39.44 -3.00
N SER A 101 -0.66 38.19 -2.57
CA SER A 101 0.38 37.35 -1.96
C SER A 101 1.46 36.90 -2.94
N LEU A 102 1.25 37.07 -4.25
CA LEU A 102 2.23 36.73 -5.31
C LEU A 102 3.28 37.83 -5.54
N LYS A 103 3.21 38.93 -4.81
CA LYS A 103 4.10 40.09 -4.98
C LYS A 103 5.57 39.72 -4.77
N GLY A 104 6.33 39.75 -5.86
CA GLY A 104 7.77 39.44 -5.86
C GLY A 104 8.12 38.01 -6.26
N LEU A 105 7.15 37.17 -6.65
CA LEU A 105 7.38 35.90 -7.33
C LEU A 105 7.65 36.09 -8.84
N VAL A 106 6.97 37.06 -9.46
CA VAL A 106 7.11 37.38 -10.90
C VAL A 106 8.27 38.35 -11.13
N GLY A 107 9.12 38.05 -12.11
CA GLY A 107 10.20 38.93 -12.55
C GLY A 107 9.68 40.14 -13.32
N ALA A 108 10.26 41.33 -13.10
CA ALA A 108 9.89 42.58 -13.79
C ALA A 108 10.14 42.57 -15.32
N LYS A 109 10.83 41.55 -15.85
CA LYS A 109 11.03 41.31 -17.28
C LYS A 109 10.34 40.01 -17.74
N PHE A 110 9.22 39.64 -17.12
CA PHE A 110 8.52 38.41 -17.48
C PHE A 110 8.04 38.43 -18.94
N THR A 111 8.20 37.31 -19.65
CA THR A 111 7.69 37.07 -21.00
C THR A 111 6.96 35.73 -21.09
N GLY A 112 5.66 35.74 -21.34
CA GLY A 112 4.88 34.55 -21.68
C GLY A 112 4.70 34.45 -23.19
N ALA A 113 5.14 33.35 -23.81
CA ALA A 113 5.04 33.11 -25.25
C ALA A 113 3.82 32.25 -25.66
N CYS A 114 2.96 31.91 -24.69
CA CYS A 114 1.77 31.09 -24.89
C CYS A 114 0.66 31.47 -23.90
N ALA A 115 -0.60 31.33 -24.33
CA ALA A 115 -1.73 31.25 -23.41
C ALA A 115 -1.65 29.93 -22.61
N LEU A 116 -2.26 29.87 -21.41
CA LEU A 116 -2.39 28.60 -20.68
C LEU A 116 -3.66 27.82 -21.01
N VAL A 117 -4.67 28.50 -21.59
CA VAL A 117 -5.87 27.89 -22.15
C VAL A 117 -5.87 28.19 -23.66
N PRO A 118 -5.80 27.19 -24.54
CA PRO A 118 -5.87 27.36 -25.98
C PRO A 118 -7.21 27.97 -26.44
N THR A 119 -7.17 28.71 -27.55
CA THR A 119 -8.37 29.11 -28.31
C THR A 119 -8.76 28.03 -29.32
N ASP A 120 -7.76 27.43 -29.95
CA ASP A 120 -7.93 26.38 -30.96
C ASP A 120 -7.78 25.00 -30.28
N TRP A 121 -8.79 24.15 -30.46
CA TRP A 121 -8.89 22.85 -29.82
C TRP A 121 -9.08 21.73 -30.85
N ALA A 122 -8.32 20.65 -30.71
CA ALA A 122 -8.57 19.38 -31.38
C ALA A 122 -9.34 18.44 -30.44
N ALA A 123 -10.35 17.74 -30.95
CA ALA A 123 -11.06 16.71 -30.19
C ALA A 123 -10.32 15.37 -30.27
N ILE A 124 -10.21 14.65 -29.15
CA ILE A 124 -9.51 13.35 -29.06
C ILE A 124 -10.56 12.22 -29.06
N GLY A 125 -11.46 12.25 -30.04
CA GLY A 125 -12.58 11.30 -30.14
C GLY A 125 -13.77 11.64 -29.23
N PRO A 126 -14.98 11.16 -29.57
CA PRO A 126 -16.16 11.27 -28.72
C PRO A 126 -16.47 9.96 -27.98
N LEU A 127 -16.81 10.09 -26.69
CA LEU A 127 -17.62 9.12 -25.97
C LEU A 127 -18.86 9.88 -25.44
N GLY A 128 -20.07 9.40 -25.73
CA GLY A 128 -21.33 9.84 -25.11
C GLY A 128 -21.38 11.31 -24.65
N ASP A 129 -21.22 11.52 -23.34
CA ASP A 129 -21.12 12.82 -22.66
C ASP A 129 -19.72 13.16 -22.11
N LEU A 130 -18.71 12.30 -22.33
CA LEU A 130 -17.30 12.54 -22.05
C LEU A 130 -16.64 13.28 -23.24
N SER A 131 -16.24 14.53 -23.01
CA SER A 131 -15.57 15.36 -24.02
C SER A 131 -14.09 15.51 -23.69
N VAL A 132 -13.23 14.87 -24.48
CA VAL A 132 -11.76 15.01 -24.41
C VAL A 132 -11.25 15.88 -25.56
N ARG A 133 -10.44 16.89 -25.23
CA ARG A 133 -9.84 17.80 -26.21
C ARG A 133 -8.46 18.29 -25.80
N GLU A 134 -7.64 18.66 -26.78
CA GLU A 134 -6.31 19.22 -26.56
C GLU A 134 -6.06 20.49 -27.38
N GLY A 135 -5.07 21.28 -26.94
CA GLY A 135 -4.55 22.38 -27.74
C GLY A 135 -3.19 22.85 -27.23
N ILE A 136 -2.53 23.67 -28.05
CA ILE A 136 -1.28 24.35 -27.70
C ILE A 136 -1.59 25.84 -27.58
N GLY A 137 -1.22 26.45 -26.46
CA GLY A 137 -1.44 27.87 -26.26
C GLY A 137 -0.51 28.73 -27.12
N SER A 138 -1.06 29.80 -27.69
CA SER A 138 -0.32 30.82 -28.44
C SER A 138 -0.61 32.21 -27.88
N GLY A 139 0.34 33.15 -28.00
CA GLY A 139 0.15 34.54 -27.60
C GLY A 139 1.43 35.20 -27.10
N SER A 140 1.33 36.45 -26.62
CA SER A 140 2.46 37.16 -26.02
C SER A 140 1.96 37.95 -24.82
N PHE A 141 2.53 37.71 -23.64
CA PHE A 141 2.08 38.25 -22.36
C PHE A 141 3.23 38.87 -21.57
N GLY A 142 3.01 40.07 -21.03
CA GLY A 142 3.95 40.77 -20.16
C GLY A 142 3.72 40.50 -18.66
N ALA A 143 4.61 41.04 -17.83
CA ALA A 143 4.59 40.85 -16.37
C ALA A 143 3.27 41.27 -15.67
N GLN A 144 2.50 42.20 -16.26
CA GLN A 144 1.21 42.65 -15.72
C GLN A 144 0.08 41.64 -15.96
N GLU A 145 0.22 40.76 -16.95
CA GLU A 145 -0.82 39.83 -17.40
C GLU A 145 -0.71 38.44 -16.75
N VAL A 146 0.41 38.13 -16.10
CA VAL A 146 0.72 36.83 -15.48
C VAL A 146 -0.39 36.33 -14.55
N VAL A 147 -0.96 37.21 -13.73
CA VAL A 147 -2.07 36.85 -12.83
C VAL A 147 -3.32 36.46 -13.61
N GLY A 148 -3.64 37.17 -14.70
CA GLY A 148 -4.75 36.83 -15.59
C GLY A 148 -4.50 35.52 -16.34
N LEU A 149 -3.26 35.32 -16.80
CA LEU A 149 -2.82 34.12 -17.50
C LEU A 149 -3.02 32.85 -16.64
N PHE A 150 -2.52 32.83 -15.40
CA PHE A 150 -2.77 31.71 -14.49
C PHE A 150 -4.21 31.62 -13.98
N ARG A 151 -4.92 32.75 -13.79
CA ARG A 151 -6.36 32.73 -13.49
C ARG A 151 -7.15 32.02 -14.59
N SER A 152 -6.80 32.18 -15.87
CA SER A 152 -7.51 31.51 -16.99
C SER A 152 -7.51 29.98 -16.88
N LEU A 153 -6.39 29.40 -16.41
CA LEU A 153 -6.25 27.95 -16.22
C LEU A 153 -7.16 27.40 -15.12
N ILE A 154 -7.38 28.17 -14.06
CA ILE A 154 -8.14 27.74 -12.86
C ILE A 154 -9.58 28.29 -12.79
N GLN A 155 -9.95 29.21 -13.68
CA GLN A 155 -11.22 29.95 -13.62
C GLN A 155 -12.49 29.09 -13.45
N PRO A 156 -12.61 27.89 -14.04
CA PRO A 156 -13.79 27.03 -13.84
C PRO A 156 -14.08 26.62 -12.39
N TRP A 157 -13.06 26.59 -11.53
CA TRP A 157 -13.18 26.17 -10.12
C TRP A 157 -13.16 27.33 -9.12
N GLN A 158 -13.26 28.60 -9.56
CA GLN A 158 -13.33 29.72 -8.63
C GLN A 158 -14.55 29.59 -7.70
N GLY A 159 -14.30 29.60 -6.40
CA GLY A 159 -15.32 29.38 -5.36
C GLY A 159 -15.58 27.90 -5.01
N ASN A 160 -14.99 26.94 -5.73
CA ASN A 160 -15.14 25.50 -5.49
C ASN A 160 -13.81 24.84 -5.07
N ARG A 161 -13.89 23.59 -4.62
CA ARG A 161 -12.71 22.77 -4.34
C ARG A 161 -12.21 22.13 -5.64
N ALA A 162 -10.93 22.34 -5.96
CA ALA A 162 -10.23 21.60 -7.00
C ALA A 162 -9.03 20.87 -6.38
N ARG A 163 -8.80 19.62 -6.81
CA ARG A 163 -7.56 18.89 -6.55
C ARG A 163 -6.49 19.44 -7.49
N LEU A 164 -5.27 19.62 -6.98
CA LEU A 164 -4.15 20.21 -7.70
C LEU A 164 -2.86 19.45 -7.41
N MET A 165 -2.27 18.92 -8.47
CA MET A 165 -0.95 18.29 -8.50
C MET A 165 -0.02 19.08 -9.44
N VAL A 166 1.24 19.22 -9.02
CA VAL A 166 2.30 19.86 -9.80
C VAL A 166 3.55 18.99 -9.67
N GLN A 167 4.15 18.60 -10.79
CA GLN A 167 5.34 17.72 -10.83
C GLN A 167 6.31 18.23 -11.91
N CYS A 168 7.60 18.35 -11.58
CA CYS A 168 8.64 18.79 -12.50
C CYS A 168 9.38 17.58 -13.08
N THR A 169 9.37 17.40 -14.40
CA THR A 169 9.97 16.22 -15.08
C THR A 169 11.32 16.52 -15.73
N ALA A 170 11.71 17.78 -15.84
CA ALA A 170 13.04 18.20 -16.31
C ALA A 170 13.45 19.55 -15.68
N ALA A 171 14.74 19.73 -15.39
CA ALA A 171 15.32 21.01 -14.96
C ALA A 171 16.70 21.22 -15.59
N GLU A 172 16.84 22.26 -16.42
CA GLU A 172 18.02 22.58 -17.24
C GLU A 172 18.64 23.92 -16.79
N ASP A 173 19.97 23.98 -16.61
CA ASP A 173 20.69 25.23 -16.42
C ASP A 173 20.93 25.91 -17.77
N LEU A 174 20.39 27.12 -17.95
CA LEU A 174 20.62 27.96 -19.14
C LEU A 174 21.79 28.95 -18.94
N GLY A 175 22.47 28.88 -17.80
CA GLY A 175 23.53 29.80 -17.40
C GLY A 175 23.00 31.12 -16.85
N ALA A 176 23.91 31.97 -16.38
CA ALA A 176 23.60 33.29 -15.80
C ALA A 176 22.53 33.27 -14.66
N ALA A 177 22.46 32.15 -13.93
CA ALA A 177 21.43 31.86 -12.92
C ALA A 177 19.99 31.82 -13.46
N ILE A 178 19.81 31.44 -14.73
CA ILE A 178 18.53 31.17 -15.37
C ILE A 178 18.40 29.66 -15.57
N TRP A 179 17.25 29.12 -15.22
CA TRP A 179 16.93 27.70 -15.35
C TRP A 179 15.63 27.53 -16.12
N ARG A 180 15.53 26.47 -16.92
CA ARG A 180 14.28 26.01 -17.54
C ARG A 180 13.77 24.77 -16.81
N THR A 181 12.47 24.69 -16.58
CA THR A 181 11.82 23.51 -16.01
C THR A 181 10.63 23.07 -16.85
N THR A 182 10.43 21.76 -17.02
CA THR A 182 9.20 21.19 -17.57
C THR A 182 8.31 20.74 -16.42
N LEU A 183 7.14 21.38 -16.29
CA LEU A 183 6.20 21.20 -15.19
C LEU A 183 4.87 20.66 -15.73
N GLY A 184 4.47 19.47 -15.26
CA GLY A 184 3.12 18.96 -15.38
C GLY A 184 2.22 19.54 -14.30
N VAL A 185 1.01 19.97 -14.66
CA VAL A 185 -0.02 20.45 -13.75
C VAL A 185 -1.32 19.70 -14.04
N ARG A 186 -1.77 18.86 -13.11
CA ARG A 186 -3.12 18.28 -13.13
C ARG A 186 -3.99 19.07 -12.16
N ILE A 187 -5.10 19.62 -12.65
CA ILE A 187 -6.14 20.24 -11.84
C ILE A 187 -7.51 19.71 -12.23
N GLY A 188 -8.32 19.33 -11.25
CA GLY A 188 -9.65 18.79 -11.53
C GLY A 188 -10.61 18.82 -10.34
N GLY A 189 -11.90 18.60 -10.65
CA GLY A 189 -13.00 18.62 -9.70
C GLY A 189 -14.28 19.23 -10.31
N GLU A 190 -15.32 19.33 -9.49
CA GLU A 190 -16.60 19.95 -9.86
C GLU A 190 -16.44 21.47 -10.08
N THR A 191 -16.90 21.96 -11.22
CA THR A 191 -16.83 23.40 -11.54
C THR A 191 -18.02 24.18 -10.96
N ALA A 192 -18.01 25.50 -11.09
CA ALA A 192 -19.15 26.36 -10.74
C ALA A 192 -20.47 26.07 -11.51
N THR A 193 -20.45 25.24 -12.56
CA THR A 193 -21.65 24.83 -13.31
C THR A 193 -22.17 23.43 -12.94
N GLY A 194 -21.44 22.70 -12.07
CA GLY A 194 -21.76 21.32 -11.66
C GLY A 194 -21.22 20.23 -12.59
N GLU A 195 -20.59 20.58 -13.73
CA GLU A 195 -19.83 19.60 -14.53
C GLU A 195 -18.52 19.22 -13.83
N MET A 196 -18.06 17.98 -14.03
CA MET A 196 -16.70 17.56 -13.72
C MET A 196 -15.75 18.03 -14.82
N LEU A 197 -14.63 18.61 -14.40
CA LEU A 197 -13.57 19.06 -15.29
C LEU A 197 -12.23 18.50 -14.81
N GLN A 198 -11.40 18.06 -15.74
CA GLN A 198 -9.97 17.82 -15.57
C GLN A 198 -9.20 18.62 -16.60
N ARG A 199 -8.09 19.22 -16.19
CA ARG A 199 -7.11 19.92 -17.04
C ARG A 199 -5.72 19.40 -16.72
N GLN A 200 -5.00 18.99 -17.75
CA GLN A 200 -3.62 18.53 -17.67
C GLN A 200 -2.74 19.41 -18.56
N ALA A 201 -1.98 20.29 -17.92
CA ALA A 201 -1.10 21.22 -18.61
C ALA A 201 0.35 20.75 -18.52
N THR A 202 1.07 20.71 -19.65
CA THR A 202 2.53 20.58 -19.67
C THR A 202 3.13 21.93 -20.04
N MET A 203 3.85 22.54 -19.09
CA MET A 203 4.41 23.89 -19.21
C MET A 203 5.94 23.85 -19.23
N VAL A 204 6.55 24.59 -20.15
CA VAL A 204 8.00 24.88 -20.11
C VAL A 204 8.19 26.29 -19.55
N ILE A 205 8.86 26.40 -18.40
CA ILE A 205 8.93 27.63 -17.59
C ILE A 205 10.39 28.03 -17.36
N GLN A 206 10.69 29.32 -17.53
CA GLN A 206 11.98 29.90 -17.15
C GLN A 206 11.93 30.54 -15.76
N TRP A 207 12.95 30.26 -14.97
CA TRP A 207 13.15 30.78 -13.62
C TRP A 207 14.51 31.47 -13.50
N ARG A 208 14.62 32.42 -12.57
CA ARG A 208 15.91 32.95 -12.10
C ARG A 208 16.16 32.50 -10.68
N VAL A 209 17.31 31.87 -10.47
CA VAL A 209 17.72 31.20 -9.23
C VAL A 209 18.88 31.97 -8.61
N ALA A 210 18.58 33.13 -8.03
CA ALA A 210 19.58 34.03 -7.43
C ALA A 210 19.24 34.30 -5.95
N LYS A 211 19.50 35.52 -5.44
CA LYS A 211 19.00 35.96 -4.12
C LYS A 211 17.46 35.88 -3.96
N ARG A 212 16.75 35.72 -5.06
CA ARG A 212 15.31 35.43 -5.14
C ARG A 212 15.11 34.36 -6.21
N PHE A 213 14.13 33.49 -5.99
CA PHE A 213 13.59 32.57 -6.99
C PHE A 213 12.46 33.33 -7.71
N LEU A 214 12.60 33.55 -9.03
CA LEU A 214 11.68 34.41 -9.78
C LEU A 214 11.22 33.76 -11.07
N LEU A 215 9.92 33.76 -11.32
CA LEU A 215 9.33 33.39 -12.61
C LEU A 215 9.73 34.42 -13.67
N LEU A 216 10.44 33.98 -14.72
CA LEU A 216 10.90 34.82 -15.84
C LEU A 216 10.08 34.64 -17.12
N GLY A 217 9.48 33.47 -17.35
CA GLY A 217 8.71 33.28 -18.58
C GLY A 217 8.07 31.91 -18.68
N ILE A 218 7.15 31.79 -19.62
CA ILE A 218 6.54 30.51 -20.03
C ILE A 218 6.78 30.40 -21.53
N GLU A 219 7.57 29.41 -21.95
CA GLU A 219 7.98 29.21 -23.33
C GLU A 219 6.88 28.51 -24.15
N SER A 220 6.20 27.53 -23.54
CA SER A 220 5.13 26.77 -24.17
C SER A 220 4.18 26.15 -23.14
N CYS A 221 2.92 25.97 -23.51
CA CYS A 221 1.92 25.24 -22.74
C CYS A 221 1.07 24.39 -23.69
N ARG A 222 1.09 23.07 -23.52
CA ARG A 222 0.08 22.15 -24.07
C ARG A 222 -0.94 21.89 -22.98
N LEU A 223 -2.23 21.94 -23.31
CA LEU A 223 -3.32 21.66 -22.39
C LEU A 223 -4.23 20.58 -22.97
N GLU A 224 -4.44 19.51 -22.21
CA GLU A 224 -5.51 18.53 -22.42
C GLU A 224 -6.64 18.85 -21.42
N GLU A 225 -7.88 18.75 -21.86
CA GLU A 225 -9.08 19.05 -21.08
C GLU A 225 -10.14 17.95 -21.28
N THR A 226 -10.56 17.35 -20.17
CA THR A 226 -11.58 16.31 -20.10
C THR A 226 -12.80 16.85 -19.34
N ARG A 227 -13.98 16.70 -19.91
CA ARG A 227 -15.27 17.14 -19.35
C ARG A 227 -16.25 16.00 -19.26
N LEU A 228 -17.00 15.95 -18.17
CA LEU A 228 -18.08 14.99 -17.97
C LEU A 228 -19.19 15.63 -17.11
N LYS A 229 -20.46 15.31 -17.36
CA LYS A 229 -21.57 15.96 -16.64
C LYS A 229 -21.61 15.57 -15.16
N THR A 230 -21.32 14.32 -14.85
CA THR A 230 -21.23 13.76 -13.49
C THR A 230 -20.20 12.63 -13.49
N PRO A 231 -19.38 12.44 -12.45
CA PRO A 231 -18.42 11.34 -12.42
C PRO A 231 -19.16 10.00 -12.51
N ILE A 232 -18.66 9.10 -13.35
CA ILE A 232 -19.32 7.81 -13.60
C ILE A 232 -19.05 6.81 -12.48
N TYR A 233 -17.86 6.86 -11.86
CA TYR A 233 -17.54 6.03 -10.70
C TYR A 233 -18.02 6.69 -9.40
N GLN A 234 -18.69 5.92 -8.56
CA GLN A 234 -19.24 6.38 -7.29
C GLN A 234 -18.72 5.51 -6.13
N GLU A 235 -18.18 6.15 -5.10
CA GLU A 235 -17.71 5.48 -3.89
C GLU A 235 -18.90 4.94 -3.07
N ILE A 236 -19.00 3.61 -2.98
CA ILE A 236 -20.09 2.89 -2.31
C ILE A 236 -19.63 1.89 -1.24
N THR A 237 -18.33 1.81 -0.97
CA THR A 237 -17.66 0.93 0.01
C THR A 237 -18.46 0.73 1.29
N ARG A 238 -18.90 1.83 1.94
CA ARG A 238 -19.62 1.74 3.20
C ARG A 238 -21.04 1.16 3.05
N ALA A 239 -21.70 1.38 1.92
CA ALA A 239 -23.01 0.80 1.65
C ALA A 239 -22.88 -0.69 1.30
N THR A 240 -21.91 -1.03 0.44
CA THR A 240 -21.61 -2.39 0.00
C THR A 240 -21.16 -3.31 1.14
N LEU A 241 -20.25 -2.84 2.01
CA LEU A 241 -19.69 -3.63 3.10
C LEU A 241 -20.48 -3.55 4.41
N ALA A 242 -21.60 -2.81 4.45
CA ALA A 242 -22.38 -2.55 5.68
C ALA A 242 -22.84 -3.81 6.45
N GLY A 243 -23.02 -4.94 5.74
CA GLY A 243 -23.42 -6.23 6.30
C GLY A 243 -22.27 -7.13 6.75
N SER A 244 -21.02 -6.67 6.62
CA SER A 244 -19.79 -7.41 6.92
C SER A 244 -18.97 -6.73 8.03
N SER A 245 -17.96 -7.44 8.54
CA SER A 245 -16.93 -6.93 9.44
C SER A 245 -16.19 -5.70 8.86
N LEU A 246 -15.99 -5.63 7.54
CA LEU A 246 -15.42 -4.47 6.84
C LEU A 246 -16.39 -3.28 6.71
N GLY A 247 -17.66 -3.40 7.12
CA GLY A 247 -18.58 -2.26 7.25
C GLY A 247 -18.26 -1.33 8.43
N GLY A 248 -17.38 -1.77 9.34
CA GLY A 248 -16.98 -1.06 10.55
C GLY A 248 -15.58 -0.41 10.49
N PRO A 249 -14.99 -0.10 11.65
CA PRO A 249 -13.66 0.52 11.75
C PRO A 249 -12.50 -0.33 11.19
N GLU A 250 -12.67 -1.65 11.03
CA GLU A 250 -11.68 -2.54 10.38
C GLU A 250 -11.15 -1.96 9.07
N ASN A 251 -12.08 -1.55 8.21
CA ASN A 251 -11.78 -1.03 6.89
C ASN A 251 -11.23 0.40 6.92
N LEU A 252 -11.16 1.04 8.08
CA LEU A 252 -10.68 2.42 8.25
C LEU A 252 -9.21 2.50 8.71
N PHE A 253 -8.52 1.35 8.76
CA PHE A 253 -7.11 1.25 9.10
C PHE A 253 -6.38 0.46 8.02
N GLY A 254 -5.24 0.97 7.56
CA GLY A 254 -4.33 0.23 6.69
C GLY A 254 -3.44 -0.75 7.45
N ALA A 255 -2.58 -1.46 6.74
CA ALA A 255 -1.71 -2.49 7.32
C ALA A 255 -0.75 -1.92 8.39
N VAL A 256 -0.18 -0.74 8.16
CA VAL A 256 0.69 -0.06 9.15
C VAL A 256 -0.12 0.46 10.34
N GLU A 257 -1.35 0.94 10.11
CA GLU A 257 -2.23 1.39 11.18
C GLU A 257 -2.73 0.24 12.08
N HIS A 258 -2.98 -0.93 11.50
CA HIS A 258 -3.36 -2.15 12.23
C HIS A 258 -2.20 -2.69 13.06
N THR A 259 -1.05 -2.93 12.44
CA THR A 259 0.14 -3.49 13.12
C THR A 259 0.76 -2.55 14.14
N ARG A 260 0.62 -1.23 14.00
CA ARG A 260 0.94 -0.29 15.09
C ARG A 260 0.10 -0.53 16.35
N ARG A 261 -1.04 -1.22 16.28
CA ARG A 261 -1.90 -1.59 17.42
C ARG A 261 -1.75 -3.04 17.87
N MET A 262 -0.79 -3.78 17.34
CA MET A 262 -0.58 -5.20 17.65
C MET A 262 0.89 -5.47 18.02
N ASP A 263 1.13 -6.67 18.53
CA ASP A 263 2.47 -7.15 18.85
C ASP A 263 3.33 -7.24 17.59
N VAL A 264 4.53 -6.63 17.62
CA VAL A 264 5.46 -6.63 16.49
C VAL A 264 6.01 -8.02 16.17
N GLN A 265 6.07 -8.93 17.14
CA GLN A 265 6.58 -10.29 16.93
C GLN A 265 5.56 -11.18 16.22
N VAL A 266 4.29 -10.75 16.18
CA VAL A 266 3.26 -11.38 15.35
C VAL A 266 3.25 -10.75 13.96
N ALA A 267 3.38 -9.43 13.87
CA ALA A 267 3.35 -8.68 12.61
C ALA A 267 4.69 -8.74 11.84
N ALA A 268 4.80 -9.68 10.90
CA ALA A 268 6.03 -9.98 10.17
C ALA A 268 6.38 -8.97 9.05
N SER A 269 7.50 -9.22 8.37
CA SER A 269 8.30 -8.18 7.69
C SER A 269 7.64 -7.40 6.54
N ALA A 270 6.67 -7.97 5.81
CA ALA A 270 6.08 -7.37 4.61
C ALA A 270 5.03 -6.27 4.89
N VAL A 271 4.57 -6.16 6.14
CA VAL A 271 3.56 -5.18 6.62
C VAL A 271 3.83 -3.75 6.18
N ALA A 272 5.09 -3.30 6.21
CA ALA A 272 5.46 -1.93 5.89
C ALA A 272 5.13 -1.56 4.42
N LEU A 273 5.23 -2.54 3.51
CA LEU A 273 4.91 -2.40 2.09
C LEU A 273 3.47 -2.84 1.77
N GLY A 274 2.80 -3.59 2.66
CA GLY A 274 1.36 -3.93 2.54
C GLY A 274 1.04 -4.98 1.48
N MET A 275 1.91 -5.97 1.35
CA MET A 275 1.90 -7.02 0.30
C MET A 275 0.85 -8.10 0.56
N HIS A 276 -0.43 -7.71 0.61
CA HIS A 276 -1.56 -8.63 0.80
C HIS A 276 -2.56 -8.46 -0.33
N GLY A 277 -3.13 -9.55 -0.81
CA GLY A 277 -3.93 -9.60 -2.03
C GLY A 277 -5.44 -9.53 -1.83
N ILE A 278 -6.16 -9.69 -2.93
CA ILE A 278 -7.62 -9.74 -2.98
C ILE A 278 -8.09 -10.59 -4.17
N GLY A 279 -9.08 -11.44 -3.96
CA GLY A 279 -9.66 -12.30 -5.00
C GLY A 279 -11.18 -12.20 -5.06
N VAL A 280 -11.75 -12.42 -6.23
CA VAL A 280 -13.20 -12.55 -6.42
C VAL A 280 -13.57 -13.84 -7.15
N GLY A 281 -14.65 -14.49 -6.73
CA GLY A 281 -15.17 -15.71 -7.37
C GLY A 281 -16.32 -16.35 -6.59
N ASP A 282 -17.17 -17.10 -7.28
CA ASP A 282 -18.28 -17.90 -6.71
C ASP A 282 -17.72 -19.05 -5.86
N LEU A 283 -17.64 -18.89 -4.53
CA LEU A 283 -17.04 -19.87 -3.62
C LEU A 283 -18.09 -20.74 -2.91
N ASP A 284 -19.34 -20.26 -2.76
CA ASP A 284 -20.45 -21.03 -2.19
C ASP A 284 -21.43 -21.64 -3.21
N GLY A 285 -21.23 -21.36 -4.50
CA GLY A 285 -21.96 -21.96 -5.63
C GLY A 285 -23.33 -21.32 -5.91
N ASP A 286 -23.63 -20.14 -5.35
CA ASP A 286 -24.92 -19.47 -5.54
C ASP A 286 -25.05 -18.68 -6.87
N GLY A 287 -23.95 -18.50 -7.61
CA GLY A 287 -23.89 -17.77 -8.88
C GLY A 287 -23.46 -16.31 -8.75
N LEU A 288 -23.21 -15.79 -7.55
CA LEU A 288 -22.59 -14.48 -7.31
C LEU A 288 -21.07 -14.62 -7.19
N GLU A 289 -20.34 -13.51 -7.07
CA GLU A 289 -18.88 -13.56 -6.92
C GLU A 289 -18.49 -13.01 -5.55
N ASP A 290 -18.07 -13.91 -4.67
CA ASP A 290 -17.65 -13.64 -3.30
C ASP A 290 -16.28 -12.96 -3.29
N LEU A 291 -15.97 -12.28 -2.19
CA LEU A 291 -14.72 -11.52 -2.04
C LEU A 291 -13.85 -12.15 -0.94
N TYR A 292 -12.62 -12.53 -1.30
CA TYR A 292 -11.59 -12.96 -0.35
C TYR A 292 -10.51 -11.88 -0.22
N VAL A 293 -10.22 -11.45 1.01
CA VAL A 293 -9.26 -10.38 1.31
C VAL A 293 -8.18 -10.90 2.23
N ALA A 294 -6.98 -11.06 1.69
CA ALA A 294 -5.81 -11.48 2.45
C ALA A 294 -5.29 -10.34 3.33
N ARG A 295 -4.76 -10.67 4.52
CA ARG A 295 -4.28 -9.72 5.53
C ARG A 295 -2.92 -10.12 6.07
N HIS A 296 -2.33 -9.17 6.80
CA HIS A 296 -1.10 -9.43 7.52
C HIS A 296 -1.31 -10.36 8.71
N SER A 297 -0.21 -10.98 9.14
CA SER A 297 -0.23 -11.86 10.30
C SER A 297 -0.84 -11.23 11.56
N GLY A 298 -1.50 -12.08 12.36
CA GLY A 298 -2.17 -11.71 13.60
C GLY A 298 -3.62 -11.22 13.45
N VAL A 299 -4.18 -11.17 12.23
CA VAL A 299 -5.61 -10.91 12.00
C VAL A 299 -6.15 -11.84 10.91
N PRO A 300 -7.38 -12.37 11.05
CA PRO A 300 -7.89 -13.38 10.13
C PRO A 300 -8.15 -12.80 8.74
N ASN A 301 -7.85 -13.53 7.67
CA ASN A 301 -8.31 -13.19 6.33
C ASN A 301 -9.84 -13.05 6.29
N HIS A 302 -10.37 -12.16 5.44
CA HIS A 302 -11.81 -11.97 5.28
C HIS A 302 -12.34 -12.79 4.11
N TYR A 303 -13.32 -13.65 4.37
CA TYR A 303 -14.14 -14.28 3.34
C TYR A 303 -15.55 -13.68 3.42
N LEU A 304 -15.95 -12.96 2.38
CA LEU A 304 -17.19 -12.20 2.33
C LEU A 304 -18.12 -12.73 1.24
N LEU A 305 -19.25 -13.29 1.66
CA LEU A 305 -20.28 -13.78 0.75
C LEU A 305 -21.01 -12.61 0.08
N ALA A 306 -21.08 -12.64 -1.24
CA ALA A 306 -21.87 -11.72 -2.04
C ALA A 306 -23.36 -11.89 -1.74
N GLN A 307 -24.12 -10.80 -1.88
CA GLN A 307 -25.56 -10.79 -1.60
C GLN A 307 -26.34 -10.22 -2.78
N ALA A 308 -27.58 -10.67 -2.95
CA ALA A 308 -28.47 -10.31 -4.05
C ALA A 308 -28.77 -8.79 -4.14
N GLY A 309 -27.82 -8.04 -4.71
CA GLY A 309 -27.84 -6.58 -4.81
C GLY A 309 -26.48 -5.87 -4.73
N GLY A 310 -25.35 -6.58 -4.78
CA GLY A 310 -24.01 -5.97 -4.79
C GLY A 310 -23.55 -5.43 -3.42
N GLY A 311 -24.01 -6.08 -2.35
CA GLY A 311 -23.49 -5.91 -0.99
C GLY A 311 -22.91 -7.23 -0.48
N PHE A 312 -22.19 -7.19 0.64
CA PHE A 312 -21.53 -8.36 1.22
C PHE A 312 -21.89 -8.59 2.69
N ARG A 313 -21.74 -9.85 3.13
CA ARG A 313 -21.77 -10.28 4.53
C ARG A 313 -20.55 -11.17 4.81
N ASP A 314 -20.14 -11.32 6.07
CA ASP A 314 -19.11 -12.31 6.41
C ASP A 314 -19.63 -13.75 6.16
N ALA A 315 -18.73 -14.64 5.76
CA ALA A 315 -19.01 -16.07 5.72
C ALA A 315 -19.29 -16.65 7.13
N PRO A 316 -20.05 -17.76 7.26
CA PRO A 316 -20.28 -18.39 8.55
C PRO A 316 -18.98 -18.85 9.23
N PRO A 317 -18.83 -18.68 10.56
CA PRO A 317 -17.65 -19.17 11.29
C PRO A 317 -17.40 -20.67 11.10
N GLY A 318 -16.12 -21.06 11.11
CA GLY A 318 -15.71 -22.45 10.87
C GLY A 318 -15.62 -22.83 9.39
N HIS A 319 -15.51 -21.85 8.49
CA HIS A 319 -15.29 -22.09 7.07
C HIS A 319 -13.86 -22.55 6.74
N GLY A 320 -12.86 -22.29 7.60
CA GLY A 320 -11.50 -22.83 7.49
C GLY A 320 -10.49 -21.96 6.72
N ALA A 321 -10.92 -20.84 6.14
CA ALA A 321 -10.08 -19.93 5.35
C ALA A 321 -9.75 -18.61 6.08
N ASP A 322 -10.05 -18.50 7.37
CA ASP A 322 -9.78 -17.37 8.25
C ASP A 322 -8.39 -17.46 8.90
N LEU A 323 -7.36 -17.63 8.07
CA LEU A 323 -5.97 -17.84 8.49
C LEU A 323 -5.39 -16.61 9.21
N LEU A 324 -4.54 -16.84 10.20
CA LEU A 324 -3.87 -15.80 11.02
C LEU A 324 -2.43 -15.52 10.61
N GLU A 325 -1.88 -16.31 9.69
CA GLU A 325 -0.57 -16.14 9.05
C GLU A 325 -0.50 -14.94 8.09
N ASP A 326 0.70 -14.43 7.77
CA ASP A 326 0.90 -13.34 6.81
C ASP A 326 0.56 -13.86 5.40
N THR A 327 -0.59 -13.45 4.87
CA THR A 327 -1.11 -13.98 3.60
C THR A 327 -0.93 -12.96 2.49
N ALA A 328 -0.10 -13.26 1.51
CA ALA A 328 0.20 -12.37 0.39
C ALA A 328 -0.79 -12.57 -0.78
N GLY A 329 -0.45 -13.38 -1.77
CA GLY A 329 -1.29 -13.67 -2.92
C GLY A 329 -2.55 -14.45 -2.58
N VAL A 330 -3.57 -14.24 -3.43
CA VAL A 330 -4.84 -14.94 -3.42
C VAL A 330 -5.10 -15.41 -4.84
N LEU A 331 -5.33 -16.71 -5.03
CA LEU A 331 -5.77 -17.31 -6.27
C LEU A 331 -7.07 -18.10 -6.02
N ILE A 332 -8.09 -17.85 -6.85
CA ILE A 332 -9.37 -18.56 -6.82
C ILE A 332 -9.54 -19.27 -8.17
N CYS A 333 -9.54 -20.61 -8.15
CA CYS A 333 -9.85 -21.48 -9.29
C CYS A 333 -10.12 -22.90 -8.81
N ASP A 334 -10.86 -23.69 -9.59
CA ASP A 334 -10.99 -25.15 -9.40
C ASP A 334 -9.65 -25.84 -9.72
N LEU A 335 -9.01 -26.49 -8.72
CA LEU A 335 -7.68 -27.11 -8.87
C LEU A 335 -7.69 -28.64 -8.83
N ASP A 336 -8.81 -29.29 -8.51
CA ASP A 336 -8.96 -30.75 -8.57
C ASP A 336 -10.01 -31.25 -9.58
N GLY A 337 -10.66 -30.32 -10.28
CA GLY A 337 -11.60 -30.58 -11.36
C GLY A 337 -12.99 -31.02 -10.89
N ASP A 338 -13.34 -30.84 -9.62
CA ASP A 338 -14.64 -31.26 -9.08
C ASP A 338 -15.80 -30.29 -9.39
N GLY A 339 -15.48 -29.08 -9.85
CA GLY A 339 -16.42 -28.01 -10.19
C GLY A 339 -16.63 -26.97 -9.07
N ALA A 340 -15.98 -27.12 -7.91
CA ALA A 340 -15.89 -26.10 -6.87
C ALA A 340 -14.58 -25.30 -7.02
N ARG A 341 -14.62 -23.99 -6.73
CA ARG A 341 -13.42 -23.16 -6.73
C ARG A 341 -12.66 -23.28 -5.42
N ASP A 342 -11.38 -23.62 -5.49
CA ASP A 342 -10.47 -23.68 -4.36
C ASP A 342 -9.83 -22.32 -4.06
N LEU A 343 -9.11 -22.24 -2.94
CA LEU A 343 -8.27 -21.09 -2.58
C LEU A 343 -6.81 -21.52 -2.50
N ALA A 344 -5.98 -21.08 -3.45
CA ALA A 344 -4.53 -21.13 -3.32
C ALA A 344 -4.01 -19.80 -2.76
N LEU A 345 -3.30 -19.86 -1.62
CA LEU A 345 -2.89 -18.72 -0.82
C LEU A 345 -1.37 -18.72 -0.61
N SER A 346 -0.74 -17.56 -0.75
CA SER A 346 0.67 -17.38 -0.42
C SER A 346 0.79 -17.13 1.08
N VAL A 347 1.21 -18.13 1.85
CA VAL A 347 1.24 -18.09 3.32
C VAL A 347 2.69 -18.14 3.78
N PHE A 348 3.25 -16.99 4.19
CA PHE A 348 4.69 -16.83 4.39
C PHE A 348 5.52 -17.37 3.21
N ASP A 349 6.29 -18.44 3.41
CA ASP A 349 7.20 -19.11 2.48
C ASP A 349 6.59 -20.35 1.79
N GLU A 350 5.27 -20.53 1.90
CA GLU A 350 4.52 -21.67 1.39
C GLU A 350 3.36 -21.25 0.47
N VAL A 351 2.99 -22.16 -0.43
CA VAL A 351 1.67 -22.12 -1.08
C VAL A 351 0.74 -23.06 -0.30
N VAL A 352 -0.38 -22.53 0.19
CA VAL A 352 -1.42 -23.33 0.85
C VAL A 352 -2.65 -23.39 -0.05
N VAL A 353 -2.99 -24.58 -0.53
CA VAL A 353 -4.22 -24.85 -1.27
C VAL A 353 -5.28 -25.35 -0.28
N LEU A 354 -6.30 -24.54 -0.05
CA LEU A 354 -7.48 -24.88 0.73
C LEU A 354 -8.55 -25.46 -0.20
N TRP A 355 -8.91 -26.73 0.02
CA TRP A 355 -9.83 -27.45 -0.85
C TRP A 355 -11.30 -27.19 -0.46
N ASN A 356 -12.10 -26.71 -1.40
CA ASN A 356 -13.52 -26.41 -1.18
C ASN A 356 -14.38 -27.68 -1.16
N ASP A 357 -15.58 -27.60 -0.58
CA ASP A 357 -16.60 -28.66 -0.60
C ASP A 357 -17.83 -28.30 -1.46
N GLY A 358 -17.70 -27.26 -2.29
CA GLY A 358 -18.76 -26.70 -3.12
C GLY A 358 -19.83 -25.92 -2.34
N GLN A 359 -19.59 -25.62 -1.05
CA GLN A 359 -20.48 -24.83 -0.20
C GLN A 359 -19.74 -23.70 0.54
N GLY A 360 -18.54 -23.34 0.06
CA GLY A 360 -17.71 -22.31 0.65
C GLY A 360 -17.08 -22.73 1.99
N ARG A 361 -16.77 -24.02 2.15
CA ARG A 361 -16.06 -24.54 3.33
C ARG A 361 -14.82 -25.29 2.91
N PHE A 362 -13.78 -25.16 3.71
CA PHE A 362 -12.44 -25.62 3.41
C PHE A 362 -11.96 -26.61 4.49
N PRO A 363 -12.46 -27.87 4.48
CA PRO A 363 -12.19 -28.84 5.54
C PRO A 363 -10.78 -29.45 5.49
N THR A 364 -10.07 -29.33 4.36
CA THR A 364 -8.75 -29.94 4.12
C THR A 364 -7.87 -28.98 3.33
N TYR A 365 -6.55 -29.10 3.49
CA TYR A 365 -5.58 -28.32 2.73
C TYR A 365 -4.38 -29.16 2.29
N THR A 366 -3.69 -28.70 1.25
CA THR A 366 -2.35 -29.14 0.84
C THR A 366 -1.40 -27.95 1.02
N ALA A 367 -0.22 -28.16 1.63
CA ALA A 367 0.80 -27.14 1.79
C ALA A 367 2.04 -27.50 0.95
N LEU A 368 2.56 -26.54 0.19
CA LEU A 368 3.69 -26.70 -0.72
C LEU A 368 4.89 -25.94 -0.15
N GLU A 369 5.89 -26.70 0.30
CA GLU A 369 7.08 -26.21 1.01
C GLU A 369 8.33 -26.31 0.14
N CYS A 370 9.21 -25.31 0.25
CA CYS A 370 10.52 -25.29 -0.42
C CYS A 370 11.64 -25.04 0.59
N GLU A 371 12.80 -25.66 0.36
CA GLU A 371 14.00 -25.34 1.14
C GLU A 371 14.41 -23.87 0.92
N GLY A 372 14.78 -23.16 1.99
CA GLY A 372 15.37 -21.82 1.91
C GLY A 372 14.48 -20.66 2.36
N GLY A 373 13.22 -20.91 2.77
CA GLY A 373 12.41 -19.96 3.54
C GLY A 373 12.14 -18.61 2.87
N ALA A 374 11.93 -18.63 1.54
CA ALA A 374 11.67 -17.44 0.74
C ALA A 374 10.16 -17.17 0.64
N GLN A 375 9.74 -15.96 1.01
CA GLN A 375 8.33 -15.54 0.98
C GLN A 375 7.73 -15.63 -0.43
N VAL A 376 6.53 -16.22 -0.51
CA VAL A 376 5.70 -16.32 -1.71
C VAL A 376 4.85 -15.06 -1.87
N TYR A 377 4.74 -14.56 -3.11
CA TYR A 377 4.02 -13.34 -3.47
C TYR A 377 2.76 -13.68 -4.26
N SER A 378 2.81 -13.74 -5.59
CA SER A 378 1.67 -14.13 -6.43
C SER A 378 1.72 -15.62 -6.77
N ILE A 379 0.55 -16.21 -6.97
CA ILE A 379 0.37 -17.58 -7.48
C ILE A 379 -0.50 -17.46 -8.73
N VAL A 380 -0.15 -18.17 -9.79
CA VAL A 380 -0.95 -18.30 -11.02
C VAL A 380 -1.13 -19.76 -11.41
N ALA A 381 -2.26 -20.09 -12.03
CA ALA A 381 -2.54 -21.45 -12.50
C ALA A 381 -2.75 -21.53 -14.02
N GLY A 382 -2.39 -22.67 -14.60
CA GLY A 382 -2.55 -22.98 -16.02
C GLY A 382 -2.19 -24.43 -16.32
N ASP A 383 -2.77 -24.98 -17.38
CA ASP A 383 -2.37 -26.28 -17.94
C ASP A 383 -1.05 -26.08 -18.70
N ALA A 384 0.08 -26.28 -18.02
CA ALA A 384 1.39 -25.86 -18.49
C ALA A 384 2.14 -26.96 -19.26
N ASP A 385 1.79 -28.24 -19.03
CA ASP A 385 2.36 -29.39 -19.75
C ASP A 385 1.38 -30.08 -20.72
N GLY A 386 0.10 -29.68 -20.74
CA GLY A 386 -0.91 -30.14 -21.69
C GLY A 386 -1.61 -31.43 -21.29
N ASP A 387 -1.51 -31.87 -20.02
CA ASP A 387 -2.30 -33.01 -19.50
C ASP A 387 -3.73 -32.62 -19.07
N GLY A 388 -4.00 -31.32 -18.91
CA GLY A 388 -5.30 -30.75 -18.58
C GLY A 388 -5.49 -30.40 -17.10
N ASP A 389 -4.68 -30.95 -16.19
CA ASP A 389 -4.69 -30.56 -14.79
C ASP A 389 -4.08 -29.14 -14.66
N LEU A 390 -4.55 -28.34 -13.70
CA LEU A 390 -4.04 -26.98 -13.52
C LEU A 390 -2.80 -26.98 -12.62
N ASP A 391 -1.65 -26.74 -13.23
CA ASP A 391 -0.37 -26.53 -12.55
C ASP A 391 -0.30 -25.15 -11.90
N LEU A 392 0.57 -24.97 -10.89
CA LEU A 392 0.81 -23.69 -10.23
C LEU A 392 2.22 -23.16 -10.51
N TYR A 393 2.34 -21.84 -10.63
CA TYR A 393 3.63 -21.14 -10.55
C TYR A 393 3.56 -20.07 -9.45
N ASP A 394 4.53 -20.09 -8.53
CA ASP A 394 4.60 -19.15 -7.40
C ASP A 394 5.82 -18.21 -7.52
N THR A 395 5.61 -16.92 -7.27
CA THR A 395 6.68 -15.91 -7.33
C THR A 395 7.29 -15.62 -5.96
N ARG A 396 8.62 -15.49 -5.90
CA ARG A 396 9.39 -15.23 -4.67
C ARG A 396 10.38 -14.10 -4.84
N TYR A 397 10.70 -13.43 -3.72
CA TYR A 397 11.39 -12.13 -3.74
C TYR A 397 12.75 -12.14 -3.01
N HIS A 398 12.78 -12.50 -1.71
CA HIS A 398 13.99 -12.57 -0.89
C HIS A 398 14.35 -14.01 -0.55
N ARG A 399 15.61 -14.42 -0.76
CA ARG A 399 16.15 -15.67 -0.17
C ARG A 399 16.13 -15.56 1.37
N GLY A 400 15.68 -16.61 2.06
CA GLY A 400 15.48 -16.59 3.51
C GLY A 400 16.77 -16.44 4.32
N ASP A 401 17.91 -16.90 3.79
CA ASP A 401 19.24 -16.70 4.39
C ASP A 401 19.81 -15.29 4.19
N HIS A 402 19.16 -14.47 3.34
CA HIS A 402 19.61 -13.16 2.88
C HIS A 402 18.54 -12.06 3.04
N GLN A 403 17.58 -12.25 3.95
CA GLN A 403 16.68 -11.17 4.37
C GLN A 403 17.50 -9.90 4.70
N ALA A 404 17.18 -8.80 4.01
CA ALA A 404 17.86 -7.50 4.04
C ALA A 404 19.20 -7.33 3.28
N SER A 405 19.56 -8.20 2.33
CA SER A 405 20.60 -7.88 1.33
C SER A 405 20.03 -7.03 0.16
N PRO A 406 20.65 -5.89 -0.21
CA PRO A 406 20.24 -5.10 -1.37
C PRO A 406 20.29 -5.85 -2.72
N PRO A 407 19.47 -5.46 -3.71
CA PRO A 407 19.55 -5.99 -5.07
C PRO A 407 20.90 -5.66 -5.73
N LEU A 408 21.57 -6.66 -6.30
CA LEU A 408 22.99 -6.57 -6.68
C LEU A 408 23.28 -7.20 -8.07
N PRO A 409 23.69 -6.40 -9.07
CA PRO A 409 23.54 -4.94 -9.16
C PRO A 409 22.05 -4.55 -9.28
N TYR A 410 21.66 -3.32 -8.95
CA TYR A 410 20.23 -2.91 -8.97
C TYR A 410 19.55 -3.20 -10.32
N HIS A 411 20.25 -2.92 -11.43
CA HIS A 411 19.68 -3.01 -12.77
C HIS A 411 19.58 -4.45 -13.31
N ASP A 412 20.37 -5.40 -12.80
CA ASP A 412 20.33 -6.80 -13.24
C ASP A 412 20.53 -7.74 -12.05
N ALA A 413 19.69 -7.56 -11.02
CA ALA A 413 19.81 -8.31 -9.78
C ALA A 413 19.49 -9.79 -10.01
N ARG A 414 20.35 -10.66 -9.47
CA ARG A 414 20.26 -12.14 -9.50
C ARG A 414 20.54 -12.76 -8.12
N ASN A 415 20.19 -12.01 -7.07
CA ASN A 415 20.33 -12.40 -5.67
C ASN A 415 18.98 -12.37 -4.93
N GLY A 416 17.88 -12.45 -5.69
CA GLY A 416 16.55 -12.73 -5.19
C GLY A 416 16.35 -14.23 -4.96
N ALA A 417 15.11 -14.60 -4.66
CA ALA A 417 14.72 -15.99 -4.47
C ALA A 417 14.50 -16.72 -5.81
N GLU A 418 14.46 -18.05 -5.74
CA GLU A 418 13.98 -18.87 -6.86
C GLU A 418 12.45 -18.98 -6.78
N ASN A 419 11.78 -18.84 -7.92
CA ASN A 419 10.34 -19.12 -8.06
C ASN A 419 10.13 -20.62 -8.29
N HIS A 420 8.97 -21.15 -7.93
CA HIS A 420 8.69 -22.59 -8.09
C HIS A 420 7.53 -22.87 -9.03
N PHE A 421 7.69 -23.94 -9.83
CA PHE A 421 6.67 -24.53 -10.67
C PHE A 421 6.23 -25.87 -10.09
N TRP A 422 4.94 -25.98 -9.80
CA TRP A 422 4.30 -27.10 -9.14
C TRP A 422 3.40 -27.83 -10.12
N ARG A 423 3.83 -29.00 -10.58
CA ARG A 423 2.99 -29.85 -11.41
C ARG A 423 1.89 -30.49 -10.55
N ASN A 424 0.64 -30.37 -10.95
CA ASN A 424 -0.50 -31.03 -10.33
C ASN A 424 -0.53 -32.53 -10.71
N ASP A 425 -1.23 -33.36 -9.92
CA ASP A 425 -1.47 -34.78 -10.22
C ASP A 425 -2.97 -35.14 -10.37
N GLY A 426 -3.84 -34.13 -10.36
CA GLY A 426 -5.29 -34.29 -10.47
C GLY A 426 -5.92 -34.99 -9.24
N GLN A 427 -5.15 -35.20 -8.17
CA GLN A 427 -5.55 -35.91 -6.95
C GLN A 427 -5.21 -35.11 -5.68
N ARG A 428 -5.22 -33.77 -5.78
CA ARG A 428 -4.86 -32.80 -4.72
C ARG A 428 -3.38 -32.84 -4.29
N GLY A 429 -2.53 -33.52 -5.06
CA GLY A 429 -1.08 -33.56 -4.90
C GLY A 429 -0.37 -32.65 -5.89
N PHE A 430 0.77 -32.10 -5.47
CA PHE A 430 1.63 -31.29 -6.32
C PHE A 430 3.09 -31.71 -6.16
N GLN A 431 3.88 -31.54 -7.21
CA GLN A 431 5.30 -31.87 -7.24
C GLN A 431 6.11 -30.69 -7.81
N ASP A 432 7.14 -30.26 -7.09
CA ASP A 432 8.10 -29.28 -7.64
C ASP A 432 8.80 -29.87 -8.87
N GLN A 433 8.56 -29.26 -10.02
CA GLN A 433 9.20 -29.61 -11.29
C GLN A 433 9.98 -28.43 -11.89
N THR A 434 10.32 -27.41 -11.08
CA THR A 434 11.00 -26.17 -11.51
C THR A 434 12.23 -26.44 -12.38
N ALA A 435 13.09 -27.37 -11.96
CA ALA A 435 14.31 -27.70 -12.71
C ALA A 435 14.05 -28.60 -13.93
N GLN A 436 13.06 -29.49 -13.84
CA GLN A 436 12.70 -30.47 -14.86
C GLN A 436 11.98 -29.80 -16.03
N ALA A 437 11.08 -28.85 -15.73
CA ALA A 437 10.33 -28.05 -16.68
C ALA A 437 11.19 -26.93 -17.31
N GLY A 438 12.38 -26.63 -16.81
CA GLY A 438 13.35 -25.72 -17.45
C GLY A 438 13.47 -24.32 -16.85
N PHE A 439 12.76 -24.02 -15.75
CA PHE A 439 12.81 -22.73 -15.05
C PHE A 439 14.12 -22.47 -14.26
N SER A 440 15.22 -23.20 -14.50
CA SER A 440 16.48 -22.98 -13.77
C SER A 440 17.32 -21.78 -14.27
N ASP A 441 17.05 -21.22 -15.45
CA ASP A 441 17.78 -20.04 -15.94
C ASP A 441 16.96 -18.75 -15.77
N GLY A 442 17.63 -17.70 -15.29
CA GLY A 442 17.04 -16.37 -15.09
C GLY A 442 16.01 -16.24 -13.97
N ASN A 443 15.78 -17.30 -13.18
CA ASN A 443 14.71 -17.43 -12.20
C ASN A 443 15.09 -17.04 -10.75
N ASP A 444 16.23 -16.37 -10.56
CA ASP A 444 16.84 -15.99 -9.27
C ASP A 444 16.69 -14.48 -8.96
N ARG A 445 15.54 -13.93 -9.35
CA ARG A 445 15.23 -12.49 -9.35
C ARG A 445 14.27 -12.10 -8.24
N TYR A 446 13.87 -10.84 -8.20
CA TYR A 446 12.99 -10.27 -7.18
C TYR A 446 11.54 -10.25 -7.72
N SER A 447 10.97 -11.44 -7.87
CA SER A 447 9.71 -11.68 -8.58
C SER A 447 8.50 -11.25 -7.75
N LEU A 448 7.47 -10.70 -8.40
CA LEU A 448 6.26 -10.21 -7.72
C LEU A 448 4.95 -10.71 -8.33
N ALA A 449 4.88 -10.83 -9.65
CA ALA A 449 3.72 -11.37 -10.35
C ALA A 449 4.13 -12.16 -11.58
N ALA A 450 3.22 -13.01 -12.05
CA ALA A 450 3.36 -13.78 -13.27
C ALA A 450 2.02 -13.82 -14.01
N LEU A 451 2.02 -14.29 -15.26
CA LEU A 451 0.82 -14.48 -16.07
C LEU A 451 1.04 -15.60 -17.09
N TRP A 452 0.15 -16.59 -17.08
CA TRP A 452 0.05 -17.63 -18.10
C TRP A 452 -0.74 -17.14 -19.32
N HIS A 453 -0.17 -17.22 -20.53
CA HIS A 453 -0.86 -16.85 -21.76
C HIS A 453 -0.17 -17.42 -23.01
N ASP A 454 -0.95 -17.78 -24.04
CA ASP A 454 -0.45 -18.08 -25.40
C ASP A 454 0.06 -16.77 -26.05
N LEU A 455 1.36 -16.47 -25.93
CA LEU A 455 1.94 -15.19 -26.36
C LEU A 455 2.57 -15.26 -27.76
N ASP A 456 2.88 -16.44 -28.27
CA ASP A 456 3.34 -16.63 -29.65
C ASP A 456 2.34 -17.25 -30.63
N GLY A 457 1.16 -17.66 -30.14
CA GLY A 457 -0.01 -18.03 -30.95
C GLY A 457 -0.05 -19.50 -31.37
N ASP A 458 0.86 -20.34 -30.86
CA ASP A 458 0.97 -21.74 -31.26
C ASP A 458 -0.03 -22.68 -30.54
N GLY A 459 -0.52 -22.27 -29.37
CA GLY A 459 -1.62 -22.90 -28.64
C GLY A 459 -1.26 -23.53 -27.30
N ASP A 460 0.01 -23.60 -26.89
CA ASP A 460 0.36 -23.84 -25.48
C ASP A 460 0.48 -22.53 -24.67
N LEU A 461 0.70 -22.61 -23.36
CA LEU A 461 0.74 -21.43 -22.47
C LEU A 461 2.19 -21.04 -22.14
N ASP A 462 2.58 -19.82 -22.52
CA ASP A 462 3.81 -19.16 -22.09
C ASP A 462 3.64 -18.50 -20.72
N LEU A 463 4.76 -18.21 -20.04
CA LEU A 463 4.78 -17.51 -18.76
C LEU A 463 5.56 -16.20 -18.83
N TYR A 464 4.89 -15.07 -18.59
CA TYR A 464 5.55 -13.78 -18.35
C TYR A 464 5.69 -13.54 -16.85
N VAL A 465 6.90 -13.18 -16.37
CA VAL A 465 7.20 -12.94 -14.94
C VAL A 465 7.76 -11.53 -14.75
N THR A 466 7.18 -10.79 -13.81
CA THR A 466 7.58 -9.42 -13.47
C THR A 466 8.47 -9.37 -12.22
N ASN A 467 9.57 -8.62 -12.32
CA ASN A 467 10.60 -8.49 -11.30
C ASN A 467 10.81 -7.03 -10.89
N ASP A 468 10.79 -6.74 -9.58
CA ASP A 468 11.07 -5.40 -9.02
C ASP A 468 12.54 -5.00 -9.25
N PHE A 469 13.44 -5.96 -9.11
CA PHE A 469 14.87 -5.76 -9.40
C PHE A 469 15.39 -6.83 -10.36
N GLY A 470 16.03 -6.36 -11.43
CA GLY A 470 16.42 -7.18 -12.56
C GLY A 470 15.62 -6.85 -13.82
N ARG A 471 15.66 -7.75 -14.80
CA ARG A 471 14.82 -7.71 -16.00
C ARG A 471 13.62 -8.64 -15.83
N ASN A 472 12.50 -8.35 -16.47
CA ASN A 472 11.38 -9.29 -16.58
C ASN A 472 11.77 -10.53 -17.41
N ASN A 473 11.13 -11.67 -17.12
CA ASN A 473 11.33 -12.92 -17.86
C ASN A 473 10.10 -13.20 -18.73
N LEU A 474 10.33 -13.83 -19.88
CA LEU A 474 9.29 -14.40 -20.72
C LEU A 474 9.75 -15.82 -21.04
N TYR A 475 9.20 -16.78 -20.32
CA TYR A 475 9.45 -18.19 -20.57
C TYR A 475 8.50 -18.65 -21.66
N ARG A 476 9.02 -18.87 -22.86
CA ARG A 476 8.24 -19.55 -23.89
C ARG A 476 8.18 -21.03 -23.55
N ASN A 477 7.01 -21.61 -23.71
CA ASN A 477 6.83 -23.05 -23.67
C ASN A 477 7.35 -23.69 -24.98
N ASP A 478 7.67 -24.97 -24.92
CA ASP A 478 8.10 -25.78 -26.08
C ASP A 478 7.56 -27.21 -25.86
N GLY A 479 6.26 -27.32 -25.50
CA GLY A 479 5.59 -28.57 -25.13
C GLY A 479 5.97 -29.10 -23.75
N GLY A 480 5.68 -28.32 -22.69
CA GLY A 480 6.00 -28.63 -21.29
C GLY A 480 7.47 -28.39 -20.92
N THR A 481 8.21 -27.63 -21.71
CA THR A 481 9.62 -27.28 -21.44
C THR A 481 9.87 -25.81 -21.71
N PHE A 482 10.18 -25.06 -20.66
CA PHE A 482 10.25 -23.61 -20.63
C PHE A 482 11.66 -23.07 -20.91
N ARG A 483 11.72 -21.95 -21.63
CA ARG A 483 12.97 -21.22 -21.94
C ARG A 483 12.75 -19.72 -21.90
N ASP A 484 13.60 -19.00 -21.16
CA ASP A 484 13.56 -17.53 -21.18
C ASP A 484 14.00 -17.00 -22.56
N VAL A 485 13.04 -16.42 -23.28
CA VAL A 485 13.20 -15.81 -24.61
C VAL A 485 12.98 -14.30 -24.60
N ALA A 486 12.89 -13.64 -23.43
CA ALA A 486 12.51 -12.22 -23.34
C ALA A 486 13.35 -11.31 -24.25
N ALA A 487 14.67 -11.57 -24.34
CA ALA A 487 15.60 -10.83 -25.20
C ALA A 487 15.31 -11.03 -26.70
N GLN A 488 14.97 -12.24 -27.10
CA GLN A 488 14.65 -12.64 -28.47
C GLN A 488 13.22 -12.25 -28.87
N ALA A 489 12.34 -12.08 -27.89
CA ALA A 489 10.97 -11.61 -28.05
C ALA A 489 10.86 -10.08 -28.09
N GLY A 490 11.82 -9.34 -27.53
CA GLY A 490 11.63 -7.91 -27.26
C GLY A 490 10.75 -7.63 -26.03
N GLY A 491 10.45 -8.68 -25.25
CA GLY A 491 9.76 -8.61 -23.96
C GLY A 491 10.70 -8.30 -22.78
N LEU A 492 11.89 -7.74 -23.05
CA LEU A 492 12.76 -7.23 -21.99
C LEU A 492 12.27 -5.88 -21.50
N ASP A 493 11.72 -5.87 -20.30
CA ASP A 493 11.59 -4.66 -19.49
C ASP A 493 12.59 -4.71 -18.32
N MET A 494 13.24 -3.57 -18.09
CA MET A 494 14.23 -3.32 -17.03
C MET A 494 13.67 -2.41 -15.92
N ALA A 495 12.42 -1.98 -16.08
CA ALA A 495 11.67 -1.31 -15.04
C ALA A 495 11.31 -2.29 -13.91
N ALA A 496 10.97 -1.75 -12.74
CA ALA A 496 10.57 -2.54 -11.59
C ALA A 496 9.15 -3.08 -11.77
N GLY A 497 9.06 -4.26 -12.39
CA GLY A 497 7.82 -4.94 -12.72
C GLY A 497 7.11 -5.46 -11.48
N MET A 498 5.98 -4.83 -11.15
CA MET A 498 5.17 -5.19 -9.99
C MET A 498 4.03 -6.15 -10.35
N GLY A 499 3.40 -5.94 -11.50
CA GLY A 499 2.23 -6.67 -11.97
C GLY A 499 2.09 -6.62 -13.50
N VAL A 500 1.28 -7.51 -14.05
CA VAL A 500 1.09 -7.64 -15.51
C VAL A 500 -0.38 -7.95 -15.84
N SER A 501 -0.88 -7.31 -16.91
CA SER A 501 -2.21 -7.54 -17.49
C SER A 501 -2.11 -7.75 -18.99
N VAL A 502 -3.11 -8.39 -19.60
CA VAL A 502 -3.14 -8.65 -21.05
C VAL A 502 -4.49 -8.31 -21.69
N ALA A 503 -4.44 -7.59 -22.81
CA ALA A 503 -5.60 -7.39 -23.69
C ALA A 503 -5.15 -7.02 -25.10
N ASP A 504 -6.03 -7.18 -26.09
CA ASP A 504 -5.88 -6.52 -27.39
C ASP A 504 -6.27 -5.04 -27.24
N VAL A 505 -5.29 -4.17 -26.92
CA VAL A 505 -5.57 -2.74 -26.67
C VAL A 505 -5.67 -1.92 -27.95
N ASN A 506 -5.24 -2.48 -29.08
CA ASN A 506 -5.15 -1.80 -30.35
C ASN A 506 -6.14 -2.32 -31.43
N ARG A 507 -6.84 -3.42 -31.13
CA ARG A 507 -7.80 -4.16 -31.96
C ARG A 507 -7.21 -4.74 -33.25
N ASP A 508 -5.98 -5.26 -33.20
CA ASP A 508 -5.37 -6.01 -34.30
C ASP A 508 -5.58 -7.53 -34.19
N GLY A 509 -6.11 -8.02 -33.07
CA GLY A 509 -6.34 -9.43 -32.79
C GLY A 509 -5.21 -10.13 -32.04
N PHE A 510 -4.17 -9.40 -31.60
CA PHE A 510 -3.05 -9.93 -30.85
C PHE A 510 -3.06 -9.46 -29.38
N SER A 511 -2.30 -10.17 -28.55
CA SER A 511 -2.23 -9.92 -27.12
C SER A 511 -1.14 -8.90 -26.79
N ASP A 512 -1.55 -7.77 -26.21
CA ASP A 512 -0.66 -6.72 -25.73
C ASP A 512 -0.49 -6.82 -24.20
N LEU A 513 0.75 -6.75 -23.71
CA LEU A 513 1.07 -6.80 -22.27
C LEU A 513 1.17 -5.39 -21.68
N TYR A 514 0.50 -5.14 -20.56
CA TYR A 514 0.65 -3.91 -19.78
C TYR A 514 1.21 -4.20 -18.39
N ILE A 515 2.31 -3.55 -18.04
CA ILE A 515 3.15 -3.84 -16.87
C ILE A 515 3.15 -2.62 -15.94
N SER A 516 2.76 -2.82 -14.67
CA SER A 516 2.87 -1.82 -13.62
C SER A 516 4.33 -1.67 -13.16
N ASN A 517 4.84 -0.44 -13.20
CA ASN A 517 6.23 -0.09 -12.90
C ASN A 517 6.33 1.20 -12.06
N MET A 518 7.57 1.62 -11.78
CA MET A 518 7.92 2.82 -11.01
C MET A 518 8.12 4.09 -11.85
N TRP A 519 7.07 4.89 -12.08
CA TRP A 519 7.31 6.28 -12.48
C TRP A 519 7.64 7.15 -11.27
N SER A 520 8.61 8.05 -11.40
CA SER A 520 8.73 9.18 -10.46
C SER A 520 9.33 10.41 -11.12
N ALA A 521 8.82 11.60 -10.74
CA ALA A 521 9.33 12.88 -11.22
C ALA A 521 10.83 13.05 -10.90
N ALA A 522 11.27 12.64 -9.70
CA ALA A 522 12.66 12.66 -9.30
C ALA A 522 13.53 11.71 -10.14
N GLY A 523 13.09 10.46 -10.36
CA GLY A 523 13.83 9.50 -11.21
C GLY A 523 13.98 10.01 -12.64
N SER A 524 12.91 10.51 -13.23
CA SER A 524 12.91 11.12 -14.58
C SER A 524 13.90 12.29 -14.72
N ARG A 525 14.12 13.07 -13.66
CA ARG A 525 15.10 14.17 -13.64
C ARG A 525 16.52 13.71 -13.33
N VAL A 526 16.71 12.78 -12.40
CA VAL A 526 18.02 12.34 -11.91
C VAL A 526 18.74 11.48 -12.95
N THR A 527 18.07 10.46 -13.48
CA THR A 527 18.65 9.47 -14.40
C THR A 527 19.18 10.08 -15.70
N ARG A 528 18.53 11.14 -16.19
CA ARG A 528 18.90 11.86 -17.42
C ARG A 528 20.12 12.78 -17.27
N GLN A 529 20.66 12.97 -16.06
CA GLN A 529 21.80 13.86 -15.85
C GLN A 529 23.12 13.20 -16.28
N ALA A 530 24.00 14.00 -16.89
CA ALA A 530 25.31 13.53 -17.37
C ALA A 530 26.20 12.89 -16.27
N ARG A 531 25.99 13.29 -15.01
CA ARG A 531 26.68 12.76 -13.83
C ARG A 531 26.12 11.43 -13.30
N PHE A 532 24.84 11.16 -13.51
CA PHE A 532 24.18 10.00 -12.90
C PHE A 532 24.81 8.73 -13.49
N MET A 533 25.35 7.90 -12.60
CA MET A 533 26.07 6.68 -12.97
C MET A 533 27.17 6.93 -14.04
N GLN A 534 27.87 8.08 -14.01
CA GLN A 534 28.84 8.46 -15.06
C GLN A 534 29.99 7.44 -15.26
N ARG A 535 30.25 6.57 -14.28
CA ARG A 535 31.26 5.49 -14.37
C ARG A 535 30.76 4.27 -15.16
N HIS A 536 29.45 4.13 -15.32
CA HIS A 536 28.77 2.99 -15.93
C HIS A 536 28.62 3.18 -17.45
N PRO A 537 28.47 2.10 -18.23
CA PRO A 537 28.20 2.18 -19.67
C PRO A 537 26.94 3.01 -20.00
N GLU A 538 26.91 3.64 -21.17
CA GLU A 538 25.74 4.43 -21.60
C GLU A 538 24.46 3.59 -21.69
N GLU A 539 24.58 2.32 -22.08
CA GLU A 539 23.49 1.34 -22.12
C GLU A 539 22.83 1.15 -20.74
N VAL A 540 23.62 0.90 -19.69
CA VAL A 540 23.14 0.80 -18.30
C VAL A 540 22.46 2.11 -17.86
N ARG A 541 23.03 3.28 -18.24
CA ARG A 541 22.42 4.59 -17.94
C ARG A 541 21.08 4.80 -18.67
N ARG A 542 20.91 4.24 -19.86
CA ARG A 542 19.62 4.22 -20.58
C ARG A 542 18.62 3.27 -19.92
N MET A 543 19.04 2.10 -19.43
CA MET A 543 18.17 1.19 -18.66
C MET A 543 17.56 1.89 -17.43
N TYR A 544 18.36 2.62 -16.63
CA TYR A 544 17.84 3.42 -15.52
C TYR A 544 16.88 4.54 -15.97
N SER A 545 17.14 5.16 -17.13
CA SER A 545 16.27 6.21 -17.69
C SER A 545 14.92 5.66 -18.18
N HIS A 546 14.90 4.40 -18.63
CA HIS A 546 13.70 3.63 -18.95
C HIS A 546 12.95 3.20 -17.69
N HIS A 547 13.64 2.61 -16.71
CA HIS A 547 13.08 2.22 -15.41
C HIS A 547 12.35 3.38 -14.72
N ALA A 548 12.92 4.60 -14.77
CA ALA A 548 12.30 5.80 -14.20
C ALA A 548 11.18 6.44 -15.07
N ALA A 549 10.86 5.87 -16.24
CA ALA A 549 9.77 6.29 -17.12
C ALA A 549 8.42 5.60 -16.79
N GLY A 550 8.44 4.57 -15.94
CA GLY A 550 7.24 3.91 -15.42
C GLY A 550 6.66 2.82 -16.31
N ASN A 551 5.34 2.70 -16.25
CA ASN A 551 4.57 1.55 -16.78
C ASN A 551 4.85 1.31 -18.26
N THR A 552 4.97 0.03 -18.62
CA THR A 552 5.33 -0.40 -19.97
C THR A 552 4.16 -1.09 -20.64
N LEU A 553 3.81 -0.62 -21.84
CA LEU A 553 2.89 -1.27 -22.77
C LEU A 553 3.72 -1.90 -23.89
N LEU A 554 3.71 -3.23 -23.95
CA LEU A 554 4.34 -4.04 -24.98
C LEU A 554 3.26 -4.51 -25.95
N LEU A 555 3.27 -3.99 -27.18
CA LEU A 555 2.35 -4.46 -28.22
C LEU A 555 2.88 -5.73 -28.88
N GLY A 556 2.02 -6.74 -29.01
CA GLY A 556 2.33 -8.03 -29.62
C GLY A 556 2.28 -8.00 -31.16
N ASP A 557 2.77 -9.06 -31.79
CA ASP A 557 2.60 -9.31 -33.24
C ASP A 557 1.95 -10.66 -33.58
N GLY A 558 1.52 -11.41 -32.55
CA GLY A 558 0.98 -12.76 -32.68
C GLY A 558 2.00 -13.82 -33.13
N GLN A 559 3.30 -13.55 -32.97
CA GLN A 559 4.42 -14.46 -33.27
C GLN A 559 5.50 -14.37 -32.17
N GLY A 560 5.09 -14.03 -30.95
CA GLY A 560 5.99 -13.93 -29.79
C GLY A 560 7.02 -12.81 -29.92
N LYS A 561 6.68 -11.72 -30.63
CA LYS A 561 7.45 -10.48 -30.62
C LYS A 561 6.66 -9.32 -30.03
N PHE A 562 7.38 -8.50 -29.29
CA PHE A 562 6.87 -7.35 -28.57
C PHE A 562 7.62 -6.08 -28.91
N ARG A 563 6.92 -4.94 -28.84
CA ARG A 563 7.51 -3.61 -28.94
C ARG A 563 6.92 -2.65 -27.91
N ASP A 564 7.76 -1.88 -27.25
CA ASP A 564 7.33 -0.79 -26.37
C ASP A 564 6.55 0.27 -27.18
N ALA A 565 5.32 0.54 -26.75
CA ALA A 565 4.44 1.58 -27.29
C ALA A 565 3.98 2.60 -26.23
N SER A 566 4.49 2.51 -24.99
CA SER A 566 4.01 3.23 -23.80
C SER A 566 3.89 4.74 -24.03
N LEU A 567 4.97 5.36 -24.50
CA LEU A 567 5.01 6.80 -24.82
C LEU A 567 4.28 7.15 -26.11
N ALA A 568 4.21 6.22 -27.07
CA ALA A 568 3.59 6.45 -28.38
C ALA A 568 2.05 6.47 -28.31
N MET A 569 1.48 5.62 -27.45
CA MET A 569 0.04 5.54 -27.21
C MET A 569 -0.44 6.41 -26.04
N GLY A 570 0.46 6.97 -25.22
CA GLY A 570 0.10 7.91 -24.15
C GLY A 570 -0.21 7.29 -22.79
N LEU A 571 0.22 6.05 -22.55
CA LEU A 571 -0.01 5.30 -21.31
C LEU A 571 1.03 5.64 -20.21
N SER A 572 1.34 6.93 -20.06
CA SER A 572 2.37 7.47 -19.16
C SER A 572 2.03 8.91 -18.76
N PRO A 573 2.28 9.36 -17.51
CA PRO A 573 3.00 8.66 -16.44
C PRO A 573 2.10 7.74 -15.59
N GLY A 574 2.48 6.47 -15.42
CA GLY A 574 1.70 5.52 -14.59
C GLY A 574 1.71 5.77 -13.07
N GLY A 575 2.54 6.71 -12.59
CA GLY A 575 2.89 6.89 -11.17
C GLY A 575 3.77 5.75 -10.62
N TRP A 576 4.03 5.72 -9.31
CA TRP A 576 4.65 4.55 -8.68
C TRP A 576 3.58 3.50 -8.39
N SER A 577 3.30 2.69 -9.42
CA SER A 577 2.22 1.71 -9.41
C SER A 577 2.67 0.35 -8.85
N TRP A 578 1.69 -0.41 -8.34
CA TRP A 578 1.88 -1.80 -7.91
C TRP A 578 1.04 -2.74 -8.76
N GLY A 579 -0.25 -2.45 -8.89
CA GLY A 579 -1.15 -3.12 -9.83
C GLY A 579 -1.40 -2.30 -11.08
N SER A 580 -1.84 -3.01 -12.12
CA SER A 580 -2.54 -2.47 -13.28
C SER A 580 -3.66 -3.46 -13.64
N ILE A 581 -4.71 -2.97 -14.29
CA ILE A 581 -5.74 -3.79 -14.93
C ILE A 581 -6.19 -3.15 -16.24
N LEU A 582 -6.50 -3.98 -17.24
CA LEU A 582 -7.07 -3.57 -18.53
C LEU A 582 -8.56 -3.95 -18.56
N MET A 583 -9.42 -2.96 -18.75
CA MET A 583 -10.88 -3.13 -18.67
C MET A 583 -11.59 -2.13 -19.58
N ASP A 584 -12.89 -2.31 -19.80
CA ASP A 584 -13.69 -1.40 -20.62
C ASP A 584 -14.62 -0.60 -19.68
N PHE A 585 -14.37 0.70 -19.52
CA PHE A 585 -15.12 1.54 -18.56
C PHE A 585 -16.50 1.94 -19.08
N ASP A 586 -16.69 1.99 -20.39
CA ASP A 586 -17.85 2.61 -21.04
C ASP A 586 -18.62 1.70 -22.00
N ASN A 587 -18.15 0.46 -22.16
CA ASN A 587 -18.61 -0.61 -23.04
C ASN A 587 -18.51 -0.29 -24.55
N ASP A 588 -17.60 0.59 -25.00
CA ASP A 588 -17.38 0.80 -26.45
C ASP A 588 -16.56 -0.33 -27.12
N GLY A 589 -15.97 -1.22 -26.32
CA GLY A 589 -15.20 -2.39 -26.71
C GLY A 589 -13.70 -2.17 -26.82
N TRP A 590 -13.17 -0.97 -26.54
CA TRP A 590 -11.73 -0.73 -26.41
C TRP A 590 -11.28 -0.99 -24.96
N SER A 591 -10.10 -1.56 -24.78
CA SER A 591 -9.55 -1.74 -23.43
C SER A 591 -8.91 -0.44 -22.95
N ASP A 592 -9.53 0.17 -21.95
CA ASP A 592 -8.99 1.20 -21.07
C ASP A 592 -8.01 0.60 -20.04
N ALA A 593 -7.36 1.45 -19.24
CA ALA A 593 -6.50 1.00 -18.15
C ALA A 593 -6.77 1.72 -16.82
N PHE A 594 -6.77 0.98 -15.71
CA PHE A 594 -6.75 1.52 -14.35
C PHE A 594 -5.46 1.12 -13.63
N VAL A 595 -4.86 2.08 -12.90
CA VAL A 595 -3.55 1.93 -12.26
C VAL A 595 -3.62 2.42 -10.80
N PRO A 596 -3.77 1.50 -9.82
CA PRO A 596 -3.58 1.81 -8.41
C PRO A 596 -2.15 2.27 -8.11
N ASN A 597 -2.00 3.32 -7.30
CA ASN A 597 -0.75 4.05 -7.09
C ASN A 597 -0.42 4.30 -5.62
N GLY A 598 0.82 4.74 -5.36
CA GLY A 598 1.31 5.12 -4.05
C GLY A 598 2.26 4.07 -3.48
N PHE A 599 3.53 4.42 -3.32
CA PHE A 599 4.54 3.49 -2.86
C PHE A 599 4.48 3.28 -1.35
N THR A 600 4.89 4.27 -0.56
CA THR A 600 4.78 4.24 0.90
C THR A 600 4.47 5.63 1.44
N THR A 601 3.19 5.92 1.60
CA THR A 601 2.70 7.10 2.32
C THR A 601 2.90 6.94 3.82
N MET A 602 3.65 7.84 4.44
CA MET A 602 3.89 7.82 5.89
C MET A 602 3.42 9.12 6.55
N SER A 603 3.48 9.18 7.87
CA SER A 603 2.86 10.27 8.65
C SER A 603 3.60 11.61 8.62
N SER A 604 4.83 11.67 8.08
CA SER A 604 5.53 12.93 7.80
C SER A 604 5.18 13.47 6.41
N ASP A 605 5.19 14.79 6.30
CA ASP A 605 5.10 15.58 5.06
C ASP A 605 6.39 15.56 4.20
N LYS A 606 7.38 14.73 4.56
CA LYS A 606 8.69 14.66 3.90
C LYS A 606 8.75 13.48 2.94
N GLU A 607 9.50 13.65 1.86
CA GLU A 607 9.64 12.68 0.78
C GLU A 607 11.10 12.31 0.52
N ALA A 608 11.37 11.01 0.37
CA ALA A 608 12.69 10.45 0.12
C ALA A 608 12.95 10.12 -1.37
N ALA A 609 11.99 10.31 -2.29
CA ALA A 609 12.12 9.95 -3.71
C ALA A 609 13.44 10.42 -4.36
N SER A 610 13.77 11.71 -4.19
CA SER A 610 14.99 12.29 -4.74
C SER A 610 16.26 11.74 -4.05
N TYR A 611 16.21 11.44 -2.75
CA TYR A 611 17.33 10.80 -2.04
C TYR A 611 17.57 9.37 -2.52
N PHE A 612 16.51 8.58 -2.74
CA PHE A 612 16.59 7.24 -3.31
C PHE A 612 17.34 7.25 -4.65
N TRP A 613 16.90 8.06 -5.61
CA TRP A 613 17.57 8.15 -6.91
C TRP A 613 19.00 8.71 -6.83
N ARG A 614 19.22 9.79 -6.07
CA ARG A 614 20.52 10.49 -5.98
C ARG A 614 21.58 9.79 -5.16
N VAL A 615 21.20 8.93 -4.21
CA VAL A 615 22.13 8.40 -3.19
C VAL A 615 22.04 6.88 -3.10
N VAL A 616 20.84 6.29 -3.08
CA VAL A 616 20.70 4.83 -3.02
C VAL A 616 21.02 4.24 -4.39
N VAL A 617 20.25 4.59 -5.42
CA VAL A 617 20.42 4.06 -6.78
C VAL A 617 21.78 4.46 -7.37
N GLU A 618 22.21 5.74 -7.29
CA GLU A 618 23.55 6.18 -7.79
C GLU A 618 24.73 5.44 -7.12
N SER A 619 24.54 4.81 -5.96
CA SER A 619 25.61 4.05 -5.28
C SER A 619 25.63 2.55 -5.61
N SER A 620 24.69 2.05 -6.43
CA SER A 620 24.67 0.64 -6.84
C SER A 620 25.90 0.32 -7.70
N PRO A 621 26.65 -0.77 -7.42
CA PRO A 621 27.81 -1.15 -8.23
C PRO A 621 27.38 -1.72 -9.59
N ASP A 622 28.28 -1.70 -10.58
CA ASP A 622 28.07 -2.38 -11.88
C ASP A 622 27.89 -3.90 -11.75
N LYS A 623 28.49 -4.50 -10.73
CA LYS A 623 28.58 -5.96 -10.53
C LYS A 623 28.96 -6.29 -9.08
N PRO A 624 28.79 -7.53 -8.61
CA PRO A 624 29.26 -7.97 -7.30
C PRO A 624 30.77 -7.73 -7.06
N PRO A 625 31.22 -7.58 -5.81
CA PRO A 625 30.47 -7.74 -4.55
C PRO A 625 29.70 -6.50 -4.10
N LEU A 626 28.83 -6.67 -3.09
CA LEU A 626 28.14 -5.59 -2.39
C LEU A 626 29.12 -4.57 -1.82
N THR A 627 28.85 -3.26 -1.98
CA THR A 627 29.66 -2.20 -1.37
C THR A 627 29.08 -1.72 -0.05
N SER A 628 29.94 -1.36 0.91
CA SER A 628 29.51 -0.83 2.21
C SER A 628 28.83 0.56 2.10
N GLU A 629 29.04 1.31 1.02
CA GLU A 629 28.30 2.55 0.78
C GLU A 629 26.86 2.24 0.37
N TYR A 630 26.67 1.38 -0.63
CA TYR A 630 25.34 0.98 -1.12
C TYR A 630 24.49 0.35 0.00
N GLN A 631 25.07 -0.57 0.77
CA GLN A 631 24.39 -1.21 1.91
C GLN A 631 23.93 -0.18 2.97
N ARG A 632 24.79 0.78 3.33
CA ARG A 632 24.45 1.85 4.27
C ARG A 632 23.37 2.78 3.74
N ASN A 633 23.40 3.09 2.44
CA ASN A 633 22.41 3.99 1.82
C ASN A 633 21.00 3.36 1.85
N TRP A 634 20.89 2.05 1.60
CA TRP A 634 19.64 1.29 1.79
C TRP A 634 19.20 1.26 3.26
N GLN A 635 20.09 0.94 4.21
CA GLN A 635 19.77 0.93 5.64
C GLN A 635 19.24 2.29 6.14
N PHE A 636 19.81 3.39 5.64
CA PHE A 636 19.34 4.74 5.97
C PHE A 636 17.99 5.06 5.31
N LEU A 637 17.74 4.63 4.06
CA LEU A 637 16.44 4.75 3.42
C LEU A 637 15.34 4.05 4.23
N THR A 638 15.59 2.80 4.66
CA THR A 638 14.68 2.03 5.51
C THR A 638 14.45 2.73 6.85
N HIS A 639 15.48 3.33 7.46
CA HIS A 639 15.34 4.13 8.68
C HIS A 639 14.45 5.38 8.49
N LEU A 640 14.62 6.13 7.40
CA LEU A 640 13.76 7.29 7.09
C LEU A 640 12.29 6.88 6.96
N GLY A 641 12.01 5.79 6.26
CA GLY A 641 10.64 5.29 6.07
C GLY A 641 10.04 4.70 7.36
N GLN A 642 10.67 3.67 7.93
CA GLN A 642 10.09 2.89 9.02
C GLN A 642 10.14 3.60 10.39
N VAL A 643 11.14 4.46 10.63
CA VAL A 643 11.37 5.09 11.94
C VAL A 643 11.06 6.59 11.91
N GLU A 644 11.62 7.35 10.97
CA GLU A 644 11.30 8.79 10.86
C GLU A 644 9.94 9.06 10.16
N ALA A 645 9.28 8.03 9.63
CA ALA A 645 8.00 8.11 8.93
C ALA A 645 7.97 9.11 7.74
N TRP A 646 9.07 9.20 6.99
CA TRP A 646 9.11 9.86 5.68
C TRP A 646 8.39 8.99 4.64
N SER A 647 7.73 9.63 3.67
CA SER A 647 7.21 8.94 2.49
C SER A 647 8.34 8.69 1.49
N LEU A 648 8.25 7.65 0.65
CA LEU A 648 9.21 7.44 -0.45
C LEU A 648 8.63 7.83 -1.82
N ALA A 649 7.34 7.57 -2.05
CA ALA A 649 6.49 8.27 -3.03
C ALA A 649 5.05 8.20 -2.48
N GLY A 650 4.60 9.26 -1.81
CA GLY A 650 3.40 9.23 -0.96
C GLY A 650 2.25 10.14 -1.42
N ASN A 651 1.02 9.68 -1.20
CA ASN A 651 -0.24 10.33 -1.62
C ASN A 651 -0.32 10.55 -3.15
N GLU A 652 0.28 9.66 -3.94
CA GLU A 652 0.13 9.68 -5.39
C GLU A 652 -1.28 9.22 -5.78
N PRO A 653 -1.97 9.93 -6.67
CA PRO A 653 -3.30 9.56 -7.12
C PRO A 653 -3.23 8.37 -8.09
N ASN A 654 -4.21 7.49 -8.01
CA ASN A 654 -4.50 6.48 -9.02
C ASN A 654 -4.73 7.13 -10.39
N TYR A 655 -4.42 6.38 -11.45
CA TYR A 655 -4.65 6.79 -12.83
C TYR A 655 -5.76 5.94 -13.47
N ALA A 656 -6.59 6.59 -14.28
CA ALA A 656 -7.50 5.95 -15.22
C ALA A 656 -7.27 6.54 -16.61
N TYR A 657 -6.96 5.67 -17.57
CA TYR A 657 -6.61 6.01 -18.93
C TYR A 657 -7.70 5.51 -19.88
N TRP A 658 -8.42 6.43 -20.52
CA TRP A 658 -9.40 6.12 -21.54
C TRP A 658 -8.74 5.92 -22.90
N ASN A 659 -9.07 4.83 -23.59
CA ASN A 659 -8.50 4.43 -24.87
C ASN A 659 -9.28 5.04 -26.04
N ALA A 660 -8.86 6.23 -26.47
CA ALA A 660 -9.38 6.91 -27.66
C ALA A 660 -8.90 6.25 -28.98
N ARG A 661 -9.12 4.94 -29.13
CA ARG A 661 -8.84 4.12 -30.33
C ARG A 661 -7.36 4.04 -30.68
N GLY A 662 -6.57 3.55 -29.73
CA GLY A 662 -5.11 3.45 -29.83
C GLY A 662 -4.35 4.66 -29.28
N ARG A 663 -5.05 5.63 -28.67
CA ARG A 663 -4.44 6.71 -27.87
C ARG A 663 -5.10 6.77 -26.50
N PHE A 664 -4.34 6.47 -25.46
CA PHE A 664 -4.74 6.63 -24.08
C PHE A 664 -4.69 8.10 -23.65
N VAL A 665 -5.68 8.52 -22.86
CA VAL A 665 -5.73 9.84 -22.21
C VAL A 665 -6.12 9.69 -20.75
N ASP A 666 -5.40 10.37 -19.86
CA ASP A 666 -5.73 10.43 -18.43
C ASP A 666 -7.06 11.17 -18.23
N VAL A 667 -8.03 10.47 -17.63
CA VAL A 667 -9.38 10.95 -17.31
C VAL A 667 -9.71 10.81 -15.81
N SER A 668 -8.71 10.49 -14.99
CA SER A 668 -8.81 10.02 -13.60
C SER A 668 -9.74 10.85 -12.71
N VAL A 669 -9.55 12.17 -12.68
CA VAL A 669 -10.34 13.11 -11.84
C VAL A 669 -11.74 13.32 -12.43
N ALA A 670 -11.89 13.25 -13.75
CA ALA A 670 -13.19 13.39 -14.41
C ALA A 670 -14.10 12.18 -14.15
N LEU A 671 -13.54 10.96 -14.15
CA LEU A 671 -14.27 9.74 -13.82
C LEU A 671 -14.54 9.59 -12.30
N GLY A 672 -13.72 10.23 -11.46
CA GLY A 672 -13.79 10.15 -9.99
C GLY A 672 -12.90 9.06 -9.38
N LEU A 673 -11.83 8.69 -10.08
CA LEU A 673 -10.94 7.57 -9.75
C LEU A 673 -9.58 8.00 -9.16
N ASP A 674 -9.26 9.29 -9.10
CA ASP A 674 -7.99 9.88 -8.64
C ASP A 674 -7.78 9.84 -7.11
N HIS A 675 -8.10 8.71 -6.48
CA HIS A 675 -7.88 8.47 -5.06
C HIS A 675 -6.38 8.35 -4.73
N VAL A 676 -5.99 8.78 -3.51
CA VAL A 676 -4.58 8.96 -3.10
C VAL A 676 -4.13 8.02 -1.96
N GLU A 677 -4.93 7.01 -1.65
CA GLU A 677 -4.47 5.90 -0.80
C GLU A 677 -3.46 5.03 -1.57
N ASP A 678 -2.49 4.44 -0.86
CA ASP A 678 -1.50 3.52 -1.43
C ASP A 678 -2.20 2.24 -1.92
N GLY A 679 -2.62 2.21 -3.18
CA GLY A 679 -3.23 1.06 -3.83
C GLY A 679 -2.24 -0.08 -4.03
N ARG A 680 -2.73 -1.32 -4.04
CA ARG A 680 -1.94 -2.53 -4.32
C ARG A 680 -2.54 -3.34 -5.43
N SER A 681 -3.74 -3.84 -5.20
CA SER A 681 -4.45 -4.74 -6.10
C SER A 681 -5.76 -4.09 -6.54
N ALA A 682 -6.19 -4.36 -7.76
CA ALA A 682 -7.45 -3.89 -8.31
C ALA A 682 -8.18 -5.03 -9.03
N LEU A 683 -9.50 -5.05 -8.93
CA LEU A 683 -10.38 -6.02 -9.59
C LEU A 683 -11.46 -5.24 -10.35
N ALA A 684 -11.70 -5.64 -11.60
CA ALA A 684 -12.87 -5.24 -12.38
C ALA A 684 -13.94 -6.33 -12.29
N VAL A 685 -15.16 -5.97 -11.88
CA VAL A 685 -16.24 -6.94 -11.62
C VAL A 685 -17.62 -6.29 -11.74
N ASP A 686 -18.61 -7.01 -12.30
CA ASP A 686 -20.01 -6.57 -12.34
C ASP A 686 -20.77 -7.05 -11.08
N LEU A 687 -20.66 -6.27 -10.00
CA LEU A 687 -21.14 -6.67 -8.66
C LEU A 687 -22.67 -6.74 -8.51
N ASP A 688 -23.46 -6.10 -9.37
CA ASP A 688 -24.93 -6.20 -9.33
C ASP A 688 -25.58 -6.80 -10.58
N GLY A 689 -24.80 -7.14 -11.60
CA GLY A 689 -25.22 -7.88 -12.79
C GLY A 689 -25.94 -6.99 -13.79
N ASP A 690 -25.47 -5.75 -13.95
CA ASP A 690 -26.08 -4.72 -14.80
C ASP A 690 -25.23 -4.32 -16.03
N GLY A 691 -24.06 -4.94 -16.19
CA GLY A 691 -23.20 -4.85 -17.36
C GLY A 691 -22.21 -3.70 -17.37
N ARG A 692 -22.02 -3.00 -16.24
CA ARG A 692 -20.95 -2.01 -16.09
C ARG A 692 -19.95 -2.51 -15.06
N LEU A 693 -18.67 -2.50 -15.41
CA LEU A 693 -17.62 -2.99 -14.53
C LEU A 693 -17.39 -2.02 -13.37
N ASP A 694 -17.75 -2.45 -12.16
CA ASP A 694 -17.33 -1.83 -10.90
C ASP A 694 -15.84 -2.10 -10.67
N LEU A 695 -15.24 -1.27 -9.82
CA LEU A 695 -13.86 -1.38 -9.38
C LEU A 695 -13.79 -1.68 -7.88
N VAL A 696 -13.03 -2.72 -7.52
CA VAL A 696 -12.66 -3.00 -6.13
C VAL A 696 -11.14 -2.86 -6.00
N THR A 697 -10.65 -2.02 -5.07
CA THR A 697 -9.21 -1.93 -4.79
C THR A 697 -8.89 -2.40 -3.38
N LYS A 698 -7.77 -3.11 -3.24
CA LYS A 698 -7.12 -3.36 -1.96
C LYS A 698 -5.97 -2.40 -1.80
N ASN A 699 -5.93 -1.69 -0.68
CA ASN A 699 -4.96 -0.64 -0.41
C ASN A 699 -4.10 -0.99 0.82
N ARG A 700 -2.87 -0.47 0.88
CA ARG A 700 -2.00 -0.56 2.07
C ARG A 700 -2.46 0.43 3.15
N THR A 701 -2.80 1.65 2.77
CA THR A 701 -3.38 2.67 3.66
C THR A 701 -4.91 2.60 3.63
N ALA A 702 -5.58 3.21 4.60
CA ALA A 702 -7.05 3.20 4.67
C ALA A 702 -7.73 3.92 3.46
N PRO A 703 -8.88 3.43 2.97
CA PRO A 703 -9.57 2.23 3.42
C PRO A 703 -8.92 0.94 2.91
N LEU A 704 -8.92 -0.14 3.69
CA LEU A 704 -8.29 -1.42 3.32
C LEU A 704 -8.84 -1.98 2.00
N VAL A 705 -10.17 -1.95 1.85
CA VAL A 705 -10.91 -2.26 0.62
C VAL A 705 -11.75 -1.03 0.25
N ARG A 706 -11.66 -0.60 -1.01
CA ARG A 706 -12.55 0.41 -1.61
C ARG A 706 -13.41 -0.24 -2.69
N VAL A 707 -14.69 0.13 -2.75
CA VAL A 707 -15.63 -0.25 -3.82
C VAL A 707 -16.15 1.00 -4.54
N LEU A 708 -16.01 1.00 -5.86
CA LEU A 708 -16.32 2.10 -6.77
C LEU A 708 -17.29 1.59 -7.85
N ARG A 709 -18.55 2.00 -7.77
CA ARG A 709 -19.58 1.56 -8.72
C ARG A 709 -19.62 2.38 -9.99
N ASN A 710 -19.64 1.71 -11.13
CA ASN A 710 -19.83 2.34 -12.43
C ASN A 710 -21.31 2.65 -12.69
N THR A 711 -21.61 3.94 -12.81
CA THR A 711 -22.96 4.48 -13.01
C THR A 711 -23.13 5.17 -14.38
N HIS A 712 -22.25 4.87 -15.35
CA HIS A 712 -22.24 5.52 -16.67
C HIS A 712 -23.62 5.38 -17.36
N PRO A 713 -24.40 6.48 -17.49
CA PRO A 713 -25.83 6.43 -17.81
C PRO A 713 -26.13 6.15 -19.29
N SER A 714 -25.09 6.06 -20.11
CA SER A 714 -25.17 5.81 -21.56
C SER A 714 -24.04 4.88 -21.99
N ALA A 715 -23.73 3.89 -21.16
CA ALA A 715 -22.73 2.86 -21.49
C ALA A 715 -23.21 2.07 -22.72
N GLY A 716 -22.27 1.58 -23.50
CA GLY A 716 -22.53 0.66 -24.59
C GLY A 716 -23.22 -0.63 -24.13
N ASN A 717 -23.79 -1.34 -25.09
CA ASN A 717 -24.20 -2.73 -24.92
C ASN A 717 -22.98 -3.58 -24.59
N PHE A 718 -23.20 -4.68 -23.87
CA PHE A 718 -22.13 -5.58 -23.40
C PHE A 718 -22.51 -7.04 -23.63
N VAL A 719 -21.59 -7.95 -23.38
CA VAL A 719 -21.91 -9.34 -23.03
C VAL A 719 -20.87 -9.83 -22.02
N SER A 720 -21.33 -10.56 -21.01
CA SER A 720 -20.44 -11.27 -20.08
C SER A 720 -20.49 -12.75 -20.43
N ILE A 721 -19.33 -13.42 -20.51
CA ILE A 721 -19.22 -14.82 -20.90
C ILE A 721 -18.50 -15.60 -19.79
N GLU A 722 -19.16 -16.63 -19.28
CA GLU A 722 -18.60 -17.59 -18.33
C GLU A 722 -18.49 -18.95 -19.05
N LEU A 723 -17.30 -19.53 -19.08
CA LEU A 723 -17.08 -20.84 -19.68
C LEU A 723 -17.38 -21.95 -18.68
N VAL A 724 -17.83 -23.09 -19.19
CA VAL A 724 -17.97 -24.33 -18.41
C VAL A 724 -17.41 -25.48 -19.24
N GLY A 725 -16.16 -25.83 -18.93
CA GLY A 725 -15.42 -26.93 -19.51
C GLY A 725 -15.85 -28.30 -18.99
N GLN A 726 -14.93 -29.25 -19.09
CA GLN A 726 -15.02 -30.59 -18.54
C GLN A 726 -13.78 -30.82 -17.68
N ALA A 727 -13.91 -31.65 -16.63
CA ALA A 727 -12.77 -32.05 -15.82
C ALA A 727 -11.66 -32.67 -16.71
N PRO A 728 -10.37 -32.41 -16.44
CA PRO A 728 -9.87 -31.67 -15.27
C PRO A 728 -10.08 -30.14 -15.28
N ASN A 729 -10.00 -29.45 -16.43
CA ASN A 729 -10.13 -27.99 -16.50
C ASN A 729 -11.60 -27.51 -16.65
N THR A 730 -12.37 -27.53 -15.55
CA THR A 730 -13.82 -27.22 -15.55
C THR A 730 -14.15 -25.75 -15.86
N GLU A 731 -13.22 -24.83 -15.60
CA GLU A 731 -13.42 -23.39 -15.84
C GLU A 731 -12.95 -22.94 -17.24
N GLY A 732 -12.21 -23.79 -17.95
CA GLY A 732 -11.61 -23.45 -19.24
C GLY A 732 -10.47 -22.43 -19.11
N ILE A 733 -9.65 -22.50 -18.06
CA ILE A 733 -8.45 -21.66 -17.91
C ILE A 733 -7.53 -21.87 -19.13
N GLY A 734 -7.06 -20.79 -19.73
CA GLY A 734 -6.33 -20.79 -21.01
C GLY A 734 -7.22 -20.71 -22.26
N ALA A 735 -8.53 -20.93 -22.15
CA ALA A 735 -9.43 -20.84 -23.29
C ALA A 735 -9.55 -19.41 -23.83
N GLN A 736 -9.49 -19.27 -25.15
CA GLN A 736 -9.62 -17.99 -25.84
C GLN A 736 -11.03 -17.83 -26.43
N VAL A 737 -11.67 -16.70 -26.14
CA VAL A 737 -13.02 -16.34 -26.61
C VAL A 737 -12.94 -15.12 -27.52
N THR A 738 -13.38 -15.30 -28.77
CA THR A 738 -13.55 -14.23 -29.76
C THR A 738 -15.03 -13.90 -29.91
N VAL A 739 -15.40 -12.65 -29.66
CA VAL A 739 -16.77 -12.13 -29.88
C VAL A 739 -16.77 -11.23 -31.11
N ARG A 740 -17.63 -11.54 -32.10
CA ARG A 740 -17.80 -10.72 -33.31
C ARG A 740 -19.09 -9.92 -33.25
N ALA A 741 -18.98 -8.59 -33.27
CA ALA A 741 -20.13 -7.68 -33.24
C ALA A 741 -19.83 -6.40 -34.04
N SER A 742 -20.85 -5.87 -34.75
CA SER A 742 -20.74 -4.66 -35.60
C SER A 742 -19.55 -4.65 -36.57
N GLY A 743 -19.09 -5.80 -37.05
CA GLY A 743 -17.95 -5.91 -37.97
C GLY A 743 -16.56 -5.84 -37.32
N HIS A 744 -16.48 -5.82 -35.98
CA HIS A 744 -15.25 -5.95 -35.20
C HIS A 744 -15.20 -7.30 -34.49
N ALA A 745 -14.00 -7.76 -34.16
CA ALA A 745 -13.76 -8.88 -33.27
C ALA A 745 -13.02 -8.37 -32.03
N ASN A 746 -13.44 -8.81 -30.86
CA ASN A 746 -12.72 -8.60 -29.60
C ASN A 746 -12.34 -9.98 -29.05
N VAL A 747 -11.10 -10.12 -28.59
CA VAL A 747 -10.54 -11.39 -28.09
C VAL A 747 -10.21 -11.23 -26.60
N ARG A 748 -10.54 -12.25 -25.79
CA ARG A 748 -10.11 -12.38 -24.39
C ARG A 748 -9.80 -13.83 -24.07
N THR A 749 -8.94 -14.07 -23.09
CA THR A 749 -8.61 -15.40 -22.56
C THR A 749 -9.08 -15.53 -21.12
N VAL A 750 -9.44 -16.73 -20.67
CA VAL A 750 -9.74 -17.00 -19.24
C VAL A 750 -8.42 -17.25 -18.50
N HIS A 751 -8.13 -16.44 -17.48
CA HIS A 751 -6.90 -16.55 -16.68
C HIS A 751 -7.18 -16.96 -15.23
N ALA A 752 -6.25 -17.70 -14.63
CA ALA A 752 -6.21 -17.96 -13.20
C ALA A 752 -5.05 -17.19 -12.56
N GLY A 753 -5.31 -15.90 -12.30
CA GLY A 753 -4.36 -14.92 -11.76
C GLY A 753 -3.93 -13.90 -12.83
N GLU A 754 -4.01 -12.61 -12.49
CA GLU A 754 -3.61 -11.47 -13.33
C GLU A 754 -3.33 -10.25 -12.43
N GLY A 755 -2.49 -9.30 -12.87
CA GLY A 755 -2.23 -8.06 -12.15
C GLY A 755 -1.17 -8.23 -11.06
N TYR A 756 -1.45 -7.78 -9.84
CA TYR A 756 -0.56 -7.91 -8.68
C TYR A 756 -1.33 -8.36 -7.45
N LEU A 757 -0.97 -9.53 -6.90
CA LEU A 757 -1.65 -10.18 -5.77
C LEU A 757 -3.19 -10.26 -5.93
N ALA A 758 -3.67 -10.45 -7.16
CA ALA A 758 -5.09 -10.36 -7.50
C ALA A 758 -5.59 -11.61 -8.22
N SER A 759 -6.80 -12.07 -7.83
CA SER A 759 -7.55 -13.08 -8.57
C SER A 759 -8.82 -12.47 -9.13
N ALA A 760 -8.79 -12.18 -10.43
CA ALA A 760 -9.94 -11.65 -11.16
C ALA A 760 -11.04 -12.70 -11.39
N SER A 761 -12.23 -12.19 -11.72
CA SER A 761 -13.37 -12.97 -12.18
C SER A 761 -12.99 -13.80 -13.42
N LYS A 762 -13.51 -15.02 -13.51
CA LYS A 762 -13.42 -15.85 -14.72
C LYS A 762 -14.45 -15.46 -15.80
N ARG A 763 -15.27 -14.43 -15.54
CA ARG A 763 -16.29 -13.92 -16.48
C ARG A 763 -15.67 -12.89 -17.42
N LEU A 764 -15.54 -13.27 -18.69
CA LEU A 764 -15.00 -12.41 -19.72
C LEU A 764 -16.03 -11.35 -20.11
N HIS A 765 -15.70 -10.07 -19.87
CA HIS A 765 -16.58 -8.94 -20.20
C HIS A 765 -16.21 -8.31 -21.54
N PHE A 766 -17.18 -8.18 -22.44
CA PHE A 766 -17.01 -7.55 -23.74
C PHE A 766 -17.95 -6.36 -23.89
N GLY A 767 -17.40 -5.14 -24.01
CA GLY A 767 -18.16 -4.02 -24.56
C GLY A 767 -18.39 -4.19 -26.06
N LEU A 768 -19.57 -3.79 -26.52
CA LEU A 768 -20.07 -3.97 -27.88
C LEU A 768 -20.53 -2.64 -28.51
N GLY A 769 -20.34 -1.52 -27.80
CA GLY A 769 -20.76 -0.19 -28.21
C GLY A 769 -22.26 -0.13 -28.51
N THR A 770 -22.61 0.18 -29.76
CA THR A 770 -24.01 0.25 -30.20
C THR A 770 -24.54 -1.06 -30.80
N ALA A 771 -23.79 -2.17 -30.76
CA ALA A 771 -24.24 -3.44 -31.34
C ALA A 771 -25.42 -4.01 -30.54
N GLY A 772 -26.57 -4.24 -31.19
CA GLY A 772 -27.76 -4.84 -30.55
C GLY A 772 -27.84 -6.37 -30.65
N GLU A 773 -26.88 -7.00 -31.34
CA GLU A 773 -26.75 -8.44 -31.52
C GLU A 773 -25.28 -8.82 -31.65
N ILE A 774 -24.93 -10.04 -31.21
CA ILE A 774 -23.64 -10.67 -31.48
C ILE A 774 -23.79 -11.48 -32.76
N GLN A 775 -22.83 -11.39 -33.67
CA GLN A 775 -22.85 -12.09 -34.97
C GLN A 775 -22.38 -13.54 -34.83
N GLU A 776 -21.32 -13.74 -34.05
CA GLU A 776 -20.70 -15.04 -33.76
C GLU A 776 -19.92 -14.94 -32.44
N VAL A 777 -19.90 -16.02 -31.67
CA VAL A 777 -18.91 -16.24 -30.60
C VAL A 777 -18.12 -17.50 -30.95
N GLN A 778 -16.80 -17.41 -30.90
CA GLN A 778 -15.89 -18.53 -31.10
C GLN A 778 -15.11 -18.77 -29.80
N VAL A 779 -15.09 -20.01 -29.32
CA VAL A 779 -14.29 -20.45 -28.17
C VAL A 779 -13.27 -21.47 -28.65
N ARG A 780 -11.99 -21.20 -28.42
CA ARG A 780 -10.86 -22.14 -28.55
C ARG A 780 -10.54 -22.63 -27.14
N TRP A 781 -10.84 -23.89 -26.86
CA TRP A 781 -10.58 -24.54 -25.57
C TRP A 781 -9.09 -24.94 -25.45
N PRO A 782 -8.56 -25.19 -24.23
CA PRO A 782 -7.15 -25.54 -24.02
C PRO A 782 -6.76 -26.85 -24.72
N ASP A 783 -7.69 -27.81 -24.78
CA ASP A 783 -7.55 -29.08 -25.53
C ASP A 783 -7.55 -28.93 -27.06
N GLY A 784 -7.46 -27.70 -27.58
CA GLY A 784 -7.49 -27.37 -29.00
C GLY A 784 -8.87 -27.47 -29.65
N GLN A 785 -9.94 -27.86 -28.93
CA GLN A 785 -11.28 -27.88 -29.52
C GLN A 785 -11.77 -26.45 -29.83
N VAL A 786 -12.34 -26.26 -31.01
CA VAL A 786 -12.93 -24.97 -31.43
C VAL A 786 -14.44 -25.12 -31.55
N LYS A 787 -15.18 -24.29 -30.81
CA LYS A 787 -16.65 -24.23 -30.84
C LYS A 787 -17.09 -22.86 -31.32
N ALA A 788 -17.92 -22.84 -32.37
CA ALA A 788 -18.60 -21.64 -32.82
C ALA A 788 -20.07 -21.68 -32.38
N TYR A 789 -20.54 -20.55 -31.85
CA TYR A 789 -21.93 -20.27 -31.53
C TYR A 789 -22.40 -19.15 -32.47
N GLY A 790 -23.60 -19.28 -33.02
CA GLY A 790 -24.14 -18.35 -34.02
C GLY A 790 -24.54 -16.99 -33.43
N ALA A 791 -25.57 -16.36 -34.01
CA ALA A 791 -26.08 -15.10 -33.50
C ALA A 791 -26.62 -15.25 -32.07
N LEU A 792 -26.18 -14.39 -31.16
CA LEU A 792 -26.50 -14.42 -29.73
C LEU A 792 -26.96 -13.04 -29.23
N PRO A 793 -27.83 -12.97 -28.20
CA PRO A 793 -28.30 -11.72 -27.64
C PRO A 793 -27.21 -10.96 -26.87
N THR A 794 -27.29 -9.63 -26.89
CA THR A 794 -26.46 -8.74 -26.06
C THR A 794 -27.11 -8.43 -24.73
N GLY A 795 -26.32 -7.86 -23.82
CA GLY A 795 -26.79 -7.23 -22.59
C GLY A 795 -27.10 -8.23 -21.49
N GLN A 796 -26.39 -9.37 -21.43
CA GLN A 796 -26.65 -10.43 -20.46
C GLN A 796 -25.41 -11.30 -20.21
N LEU A 797 -25.47 -12.15 -19.17
CA LEU A 797 -24.48 -13.19 -18.91
C LEU A 797 -24.83 -14.45 -19.71
N LEU A 798 -23.85 -14.98 -20.45
CA LEU A 798 -23.92 -16.23 -21.19
C LEU A 798 -22.99 -17.26 -20.54
N ARG A 799 -23.54 -18.42 -20.19
CA ARG A 799 -22.75 -19.60 -19.79
C ARG A 799 -22.60 -20.52 -20.99
N LEU A 800 -21.37 -20.67 -21.49
CA LEU A 800 -21.05 -21.46 -22.67
C LEU A 800 -20.39 -22.77 -22.24
N HIS A 801 -21.10 -23.89 -22.40
CA HIS A 801 -20.57 -25.21 -22.12
C HIS A 801 -19.78 -25.76 -23.31
N GLN A 802 -18.70 -26.49 -23.05
CA GLN A 802 -17.86 -27.17 -24.05
C GLN A 802 -18.68 -28.16 -24.92
N ASP A 803 -19.68 -28.83 -24.31
CA ASP A 803 -20.64 -29.70 -25.03
C ASP A 803 -21.47 -28.94 -26.10
N GLY A 804 -21.56 -27.60 -25.99
CA GLY A 804 -22.30 -26.71 -26.89
C GLY A 804 -23.62 -26.20 -26.31
N ARG A 805 -23.98 -26.54 -25.08
CA ARG A 805 -25.11 -25.93 -24.38
C ARG A 805 -24.82 -24.46 -24.07
N VAL A 806 -25.80 -23.61 -24.31
CA VAL A 806 -25.80 -22.20 -23.91
C VAL A 806 -26.88 -22.02 -22.84
N LEU A 807 -26.51 -21.41 -21.71
CA LEU A 807 -27.47 -20.98 -20.68
C LEU A 807 -27.41 -19.45 -20.57
N GLU A 808 -28.58 -18.82 -20.48
CA GLU A 808 -28.73 -17.37 -20.49
C GLU A 808 -29.22 -16.86 -19.13
N SER A 809 -28.52 -15.86 -18.57
CA SER A 809 -28.94 -15.15 -17.36
C SER A 809 -29.13 -13.67 -17.68
N LYS A 810 -30.39 -13.23 -17.69
CA LYS A 810 -30.74 -11.82 -17.96
C LYS A 810 -30.21 -10.89 -16.86
N PRO A 811 -29.75 -9.68 -17.20
CA PRO A 811 -29.22 -8.73 -16.24
C PRO A 811 -30.30 -8.36 -15.23
N LYS A 812 -29.86 -8.04 -14.01
CA LYS A 812 -30.75 -7.48 -12.99
C LYS A 812 -30.94 -6.00 -13.31
N ALA A 813 -32.13 -5.47 -13.04
CA ALA A 813 -32.37 -4.04 -13.23
C ALA A 813 -31.44 -3.25 -12.28
N PRO A 814 -30.73 -2.21 -12.77
CA PRO A 814 -29.73 -1.48 -11.99
C PRO A 814 -30.34 -0.93 -10.70
N LYS A 815 -29.71 -1.22 -9.55
CA LYS A 815 -30.23 -0.79 -8.26
C LYS A 815 -29.88 0.67 -7.98
N ALA A 816 -30.75 1.38 -7.27
CA ALA A 816 -30.52 2.77 -6.90
C ALA A 816 -29.31 2.88 -5.97
N VAL A 817 -28.26 3.56 -6.44
CA VAL A 817 -27.01 3.73 -5.69
C VAL A 817 -27.20 4.68 -4.49
N THR A 818 -26.87 4.18 -3.30
CA THR A 818 -26.72 5.03 -2.11
C THR A 818 -25.24 5.35 -1.93
N ARG A 819 -24.83 6.58 -2.31
CA ARG A 819 -23.44 7.03 -2.11
C ARG A 819 -23.02 6.90 -0.65
N SER A 820 -21.80 6.41 -0.42
CA SER A 820 -21.16 6.49 0.89
C SER A 820 -21.10 7.94 1.35
N LYS A 821 -21.28 8.19 2.65
CA LYS A 821 -20.73 9.42 3.25
C LYS A 821 -19.21 9.29 3.22
N VAL A 822 -18.53 10.35 2.77
CA VAL A 822 -17.06 10.44 2.70
C VAL A 822 -16.42 9.80 3.93
N ILE A 823 -15.60 8.78 3.69
CA ILE A 823 -14.76 8.16 4.72
C ILE A 823 -13.86 9.26 5.31
N PRO A 824 -13.83 9.48 6.64
CA PRO A 824 -13.08 10.58 7.22
C PRO A 824 -11.58 10.51 6.86
N GLU A 825 -11.11 11.51 6.12
CA GLU A 825 -9.68 11.68 5.83
C GLU A 825 -8.89 11.81 7.15
N GLY A 826 -7.77 11.09 7.27
CA GLY A 826 -6.83 11.31 8.36
C GLY A 826 -7.24 10.75 9.72
N LEU A 827 -7.87 9.57 9.78
CA LEU A 827 -7.85 8.74 10.99
C LEU A 827 -6.41 8.34 11.32
N ARG A 828 -5.66 9.22 12.00
CA ARG A 828 -4.35 8.91 12.58
C ARG A 828 -4.56 7.98 13.78
N PRO A 829 -4.09 6.73 13.76
CA PRO A 829 -3.96 5.97 15.00
C PRO A 829 -2.88 6.63 15.84
N VAL A 830 -3.20 6.87 17.10
CA VAL A 830 -2.18 6.79 18.14
C VAL A 830 -2.06 5.32 18.53
N ARG A 831 -0.82 4.87 18.81
CA ARG A 831 -0.45 3.52 19.27
C ARG A 831 -0.88 3.33 20.74
N SER A 832 -2.15 3.66 21.05
CA SER A 832 -2.62 3.86 22.43
C SER A 832 -3.02 2.60 23.16
N ARG A 833 -3.27 1.50 22.44
CA ARG A 833 -3.50 0.16 23.00
C ARG A 833 -2.88 -0.88 22.07
N VAL A 834 -2.07 -1.77 22.66
CA VAL A 834 -1.40 -2.89 21.99
C VAL A 834 -1.66 -4.16 22.82
N PRO A 835 -2.73 -4.92 22.55
CA PRO A 835 -2.87 -6.26 23.08
C PRO A 835 -1.81 -7.19 22.49
N LEU A 836 -1.34 -8.15 23.30
CA LEU A 836 -0.43 -9.19 22.84
C LEU A 836 -1.24 -10.46 22.51
N LEU A 837 -1.02 -11.02 21.32
CA LEU A 837 -1.71 -12.23 20.87
C LEU A 837 -1.42 -13.41 21.80
N VAL A 838 -0.13 -13.67 22.02
CA VAL A 838 0.43 -14.59 23.01
C VAL A 838 0.85 -13.75 24.22
N THR A 839 0.52 -14.15 25.46
CA THR A 839 0.96 -13.37 26.64
C THR A 839 2.43 -13.65 26.96
N ILE A 840 3.23 -12.61 27.24
CA ILE A 840 4.66 -12.77 27.55
C ILE A 840 4.80 -13.11 29.04
N PRO A 841 5.43 -14.23 29.43
CA PRO A 841 5.71 -14.54 30.83
C PRO A 841 6.70 -13.52 31.40
N TRP A 842 6.33 -12.84 32.48
CA TRP A 842 7.14 -11.79 33.10
C TRP A 842 6.96 -11.75 34.62
N SER A 843 6.80 -12.92 35.22
CA SER A 843 6.54 -13.09 36.66
C SER A 843 7.79 -12.78 37.50
N GLY A 844 7.60 -12.33 38.74
CA GLY A 844 8.71 -12.09 39.66
C GLY A 844 9.46 -10.76 39.49
N TRP A 845 9.04 -9.87 38.58
CA TRP A 845 9.64 -8.54 38.42
C TRP A 845 9.37 -7.69 39.67
N LYS A 846 10.43 -7.38 40.42
CA LYS A 846 10.35 -6.62 41.68
C LYS A 846 10.21 -5.11 41.39
N LEU A 847 8.98 -4.62 41.39
CA LEU A 847 8.63 -3.21 41.23
C LEU A 847 8.84 -2.46 42.56
N PRO A 848 9.60 -1.35 42.60
CA PRO A 848 9.97 -0.66 43.83
C PRO A 848 8.80 0.11 44.46
N ARG A 849 8.80 0.29 45.79
CA ARG A 849 7.84 1.14 46.52
C ARG A 849 8.54 2.27 47.28
N PHE A 850 7.80 3.33 47.61
CA PHE A 850 8.34 4.48 48.36
C PHE A 850 8.75 4.17 49.82
N ASP A 851 8.24 3.08 50.40
CA ASP A 851 8.61 2.60 51.73
C ASP A 851 9.92 1.81 51.76
N GLY A 852 10.57 1.61 50.60
CA GLY A 852 11.79 0.82 50.43
C GLY A 852 11.53 -0.68 50.22
N THR A 853 10.26 -1.12 50.15
CA THR A 853 9.89 -2.49 49.78
C THR A 853 9.70 -2.64 48.26
N SER A 854 9.29 -3.83 47.81
CA SER A 854 8.94 -4.09 46.41
C SER A 854 7.75 -5.05 46.31
N VAL A 855 6.95 -4.92 45.25
CA VAL A 855 5.93 -5.91 44.86
C VAL A 855 6.39 -6.67 43.62
N ALA A 856 6.12 -7.97 43.54
CA ALA A 856 6.45 -8.77 42.36
C ALA A 856 5.26 -8.84 41.39
N THR A 857 5.51 -8.80 40.09
CA THR A 857 4.51 -9.21 39.09
C THR A 857 4.10 -10.66 39.33
N GLY A 858 2.80 -10.96 39.25
CA GLY A 858 2.25 -12.29 39.54
C GLY A 858 2.19 -12.69 41.02
N SER A 859 2.52 -11.78 41.96
CA SER A 859 2.34 -12.03 43.41
C SER A 859 1.09 -11.36 44.00
N THR A 860 0.12 -11.02 43.16
CA THR A 860 -1.14 -10.36 43.52
C THR A 860 -2.33 -11.31 43.42
N ALA A 861 -3.41 -11.03 44.16
CA ALA A 861 -4.60 -11.89 44.16
C ALA A 861 -5.46 -11.73 42.88
N GLY A 862 -5.21 -10.68 42.11
CA GLY A 862 -5.83 -10.42 40.81
C GLY A 862 -4.86 -9.68 39.87
N PRO A 863 -5.35 -9.21 38.70
CA PRO A 863 -4.51 -8.59 37.68
C PRO A 863 -3.89 -7.27 38.15
N MET A 864 -2.76 -6.90 37.54
CA MET A 864 -1.96 -5.74 37.91
C MET A 864 -1.75 -4.80 36.73
N ALA A 865 -1.95 -3.50 36.95
CA ALA A 865 -1.50 -2.45 36.03
C ALA A 865 -0.30 -1.68 36.62
N LEU A 866 0.84 -1.79 35.95
CA LEU A 866 1.99 -0.92 36.16
C LEU A 866 1.76 0.36 35.35
N VAL A 867 1.61 1.49 36.03
CA VAL A 867 1.35 2.81 35.41
C VAL A 867 2.62 3.64 35.50
N ALA A 868 3.42 3.67 34.45
CA ALA A 868 4.58 4.55 34.34
C ALA A 868 4.13 5.97 33.94
N TRP A 869 4.55 6.96 34.74
CA TRP A 869 4.09 8.35 34.65
C TRP A 869 5.21 9.33 35.06
N ALA A 870 5.03 10.63 34.82
CA ALA A 870 6.00 11.64 35.25
C ALA A 870 5.38 12.97 35.71
N GLY A 871 6.09 13.71 36.56
CA GLY A 871 5.64 15.01 37.09
C GLY A 871 5.62 16.15 36.08
N TRP A 872 6.43 16.03 35.05
CA TRP A 872 6.52 16.97 33.93
C TRP A 872 5.50 16.68 32.82
N ASP A 873 4.76 15.57 32.90
CA ASP A 873 3.81 15.12 31.90
C ASP A 873 2.36 15.20 32.41
N ASP A 874 1.57 16.11 31.86
CA ASP A 874 0.19 16.32 32.32
C ASP A 874 -0.79 15.18 31.95
N PRO A 875 -0.72 14.53 30.76
CA PRO A 875 -1.55 13.37 30.42
C PRO A 875 -1.40 12.19 31.39
N SER A 876 -0.17 11.76 31.72
CA SER A 876 0.04 10.63 32.64
C SER A 876 -0.40 10.96 34.07
N ARG A 877 -0.24 12.21 34.51
CA ARG A 877 -0.78 12.71 35.78
C ARG A 877 -2.30 12.75 35.79
N GLN A 878 -2.95 13.02 34.66
CA GLN A 878 -4.40 12.94 34.53
C GLN A 878 -4.87 11.50 34.63
N LEU A 879 -4.31 10.59 33.83
CA LEU A 879 -4.65 9.16 33.86
C LEU A 879 -4.49 8.57 35.27
N LEU A 880 -3.41 8.92 35.98
CA LEU A 880 -3.17 8.47 37.35
C LEU A 880 -4.28 8.90 38.33
N ARG A 881 -4.78 10.14 38.20
CA ARG A 881 -5.90 10.64 39.02
C ARG A 881 -7.22 9.98 38.64
N GLU A 882 -7.47 9.78 37.35
CA GLU A 882 -8.68 9.12 36.86
C GLU A 882 -8.77 7.66 37.32
N LEU A 883 -7.67 6.91 37.23
CA LEU A 883 -7.58 5.54 37.75
C LEU A 883 -7.74 5.50 39.27
N GLY A 884 -7.06 6.38 40.01
CA GLY A 884 -7.18 6.47 41.47
C GLY A 884 -8.60 6.79 41.96
N ALA A 885 -9.38 7.56 41.18
CA ALA A 885 -10.77 7.85 41.48
C ALA A 885 -11.72 6.64 41.31
N GLN A 886 -11.25 5.50 40.79
CA GLN A 886 -12.06 4.30 40.53
C GLN A 886 -11.93 3.24 41.64
N GLY A 887 -11.57 3.65 42.86
CA GLY A 887 -11.26 2.75 43.99
C GLY A 887 -12.29 1.67 44.29
N GLU A 888 -13.60 1.97 44.24
CA GLU A 888 -14.66 0.97 44.43
C GLU A 888 -14.66 -0.12 43.34
N ARG A 889 -14.45 0.29 42.08
CA ARG A 889 -14.41 -0.59 40.91
C ARG A 889 -13.15 -1.45 40.90
N LEU A 890 -12.01 -0.87 41.25
CA LEU A 890 -10.75 -1.59 41.44
C LEU A 890 -10.87 -2.67 42.53
N ALA A 891 -11.47 -2.32 43.68
CA ALA A 891 -11.69 -3.26 44.77
C ALA A 891 -12.67 -4.39 44.38
N ALA A 892 -13.76 -4.06 43.67
CA ALA A 892 -14.74 -5.05 43.20
C ALA A 892 -14.14 -6.04 42.18
N GLY A 893 -13.25 -5.58 41.30
CA GLY A 893 -12.54 -6.43 40.33
C GLY A 893 -11.27 -7.10 40.87
N ASN A 894 -10.88 -6.87 42.14
CA ASN A 894 -9.61 -7.29 42.72
C ASN A 894 -8.37 -6.83 41.89
N ILE A 895 -8.44 -5.61 41.34
CA ILE A 895 -7.45 -5.04 40.43
C ILE A 895 -6.40 -4.24 41.21
N HIS A 896 -5.12 -4.51 40.95
CA HIS A 896 -4.00 -3.85 41.61
C HIS A 896 -3.36 -2.78 40.70
N LEU A 897 -3.20 -1.56 41.20
CA LEU A 897 -2.48 -0.48 40.50
C LEU A 897 -1.12 -0.23 41.13
N HIS A 898 -0.06 -0.18 40.32
CA HIS A 898 1.29 0.19 40.73
C HIS A 898 1.78 1.43 39.97
N PRO A 899 1.62 2.65 40.52
CA PRO A 899 2.19 3.87 39.95
C PRO A 899 3.72 3.90 40.04
N LEU A 900 4.40 3.96 38.90
CA LEU A 900 5.85 4.05 38.80
C LEU A 900 6.26 5.41 38.24
N SER A 901 6.78 6.30 39.08
CA SER A 901 7.29 7.59 38.60
C SER A 901 8.61 7.42 37.87
N LEU A 902 8.73 8.01 36.69
CA LEU A 902 9.97 8.08 35.90
C LEU A 902 10.83 9.30 36.24
N ASP A 903 10.50 10.08 37.26
CA ASP A 903 11.24 11.30 37.61
C ASP A 903 12.55 11.04 38.38
N GLU A 904 13.42 12.04 38.39
CA GLU A 904 14.72 11.98 39.04
C GLU A 904 14.63 12.01 40.59
N PRO A 905 15.64 11.54 41.35
CA PRO A 905 15.55 11.39 42.81
C PRO A 905 15.18 12.68 43.56
N GLN A 906 15.57 13.84 43.05
CA GLN A 906 15.32 15.16 43.65
C GLN A 906 13.83 15.54 43.65
N ALA A 907 13.02 14.84 42.85
CA ALA A 907 11.58 15.06 42.72
C ALA A 907 10.73 14.40 43.83
N LEU A 908 11.31 13.54 44.66
CA LEU A 908 10.60 12.61 45.56
C LEU A 908 9.43 13.24 46.35
N GLY A 909 9.63 14.42 46.94
CA GLY A 909 8.63 15.06 47.80
C GLY A 909 7.34 15.46 47.07
N TRP A 910 7.40 15.84 45.79
CA TRP A 910 6.19 16.17 45.02
C TRP A 910 5.58 14.91 44.38
N ILE A 911 6.39 13.90 44.00
CA ILE A 911 5.91 12.59 43.50
C ILE A 911 4.94 11.98 44.51
N GLN A 912 5.38 11.90 45.77
CA GLN A 912 4.60 11.36 46.88
C GLN A 912 3.33 12.20 47.15
N ALA A 913 3.39 13.52 46.97
CA ALA A 913 2.24 14.40 47.15
C ALA A 913 1.17 14.20 46.06
N ASP A 914 1.55 13.99 44.80
CA ASP A 914 0.60 13.76 43.70
C ASP A 914 0.00 12.35 43.72
N ILE A 915 0.79 11.32 44.03
CA ILE A 915 0.26 9.95 44.27
C ILE A 915 -0.70 9.93 45.47
N LYS A 916 -0.41 10.68 46.53
CA LYS A 916 -1.32 10.83 47.68
C LYS A 916 -2.64 11.51 47.30
N LYS A 917 -2.62 12.52 46.42
CA LYS A 917 -3.85 13.13 45.89
C LYS A 917 -4.65 12.20 45.00
N ALA A 918 -3.99 11.28 44.29
CA ALA A 918 -4.64 10.22 43.52
C ALA A 918 -5.18 9.06 44.39
N GLY A 919 -4.93 9.06 45.70
CA GLY A 919 -5.38 7.98 46.60
C GLY A 919 -4.54 6.71 46.55
N LEU A 920 -3.34 6.75 45.94
CA LEU A 920 -2.52 5.56 45.63
C LEU A 920 -1.20 5.52 46.45
N ALA A 921 -1.18 6.19 47.61
CA ALA A 921 0.04 6.43 48.42
C ALA A 921 0.78 5.16 48.85
N GLU A 922 0.08 4.04 48.99
CA GLU A 922 0.62 2.78 49.53
C GLU A 922 1.07 1.79 48.44
N THR A 923 0.78 2.06 47.16
CA THR A 923 0.97 1.06 46.10
C THR A 923 2.07 1.37 45.09
N GLY A 924 2.56 2.61 45.01
CA GLY A 924 3.52 3.07 44.00
C GLY A 924 4.98 3.23 44.45
N GLY A 925 5.84 3.57 43.50
CA GLY A 925 7.27 3.86 43.68
C GLY A 925 7.89 4.73 42.58
N ARG A 926 9.22 4.73 42.51
CA ARG A 926 10.02 5.49 41.54
C ARG A 926 11.00 4.57 40.83
N ALA A 927 11.09 4.67 39.52
CA ALA A 927 12.03 3.89 38.72
C ALA A 927 13.48 4.32 38.98
N ASP A 928 14.36 3.34 39.22
CA ASP A 928 15.80 3.49 39.13
C ASP A 928 16.30 3.10 37.72
N THR A 929 17.61 3.18 37.49
CA THR A 929 18.21 2.85 36.19
C THR A 929 17.89 1.41 35.74
N ARG A 930 17.88 0.46 36.67
CA ARG A 930 17.55 -0.95 36.42
C ARG A 930 16.08 -1.10 36.01
N THR A 931 15.16 -0.49 36.76
CA THR A 931 13.72 -0.52 36.47
C THR A 931 13.41 0.15 35.13
N ARG A 932 14.06 1.28 34.80
CA ARG A 932 13.92 1.93 33.49
C ARG A 932 14.42 1.02 32.36
N GLY A 933 15.56 0.36 32.52
CA GLY A 933 16.11 -0.57 31.52
C GLY A 933 15.26 -1.84 31.31
N LEU A 934 14.64 -2.37 32.37
CA LEU A 934 13.70 -3.49 32.24
C LEU A 934 12.39 -3.09 31.56
N LEU A 935 11.91 -1.86 31.79
CA LEU A 935 10.75 -1.32 31.09
C LEU A 935 11.05 -1.06 29.61
N ASP A 936 12.23 -0.51 29.29
CA ASP A 936 12.76 -0.30 27.92
C ASP A 936 12.75 -1.62 27.12
N VAL A 937 13.34 -2.68 27.71
CA VAL A 937 13.31 -4.04 27.16
C VAL A 937 11.87 -4.51 26.96
N LEU A 938 11.03 -4.51 28.01
CA LEU A 938 9.67 -5.05 27.95
C LEU A 938 8.81 -4.39 26.86
N VAL A 939 8.93 -3.07 26.68
CA VAL A 939 8.21 -2.36 25.62
C VAL A 939 8.84 -2.64 24.25
N GLY A 940 10.18 -2.65 24.13
CA GLY A 940 10.88 -3.00 22.88
C GLY A 940 10.54 -4.38 22.35
N LEU A 941 10.36 -5.37 23.23
CA LEU A 941 9.91 -6.72 22.89
C LEU A 941 8.49 -6.76 22.32
N SER A 942 7.63 -5.85 22.75
CA SER A 942 6.20 -5.86 22.42
C SER A 942 5.86 -5.03 21.18
N ILE A 943 6.55 -3.90 20.96
CA ILE A 943 6.18 -2.92 19.92
C ILE A 943 7.28 -2.63 18.88
N GLY A 944 8.45 -3.24 19.03
CA GLY A 944 9.58 -3.11 18.11
C GLY A 944 10.47 -1.88 18.39
N PRO A 945 11.40 -1.56 17.47
CA PRO A 945 12.30 -0.43 17.65
C PRO A 945 11.57 0.91 17.59
N TYR A 946 12.00 1.84 18.44
CA TYR A 946 11.49 3.22 18.54
C TYR A 946 12.63 4.22 18.74
N GLU A 947 12.35 5.52 18.55
CA GLU A 947 13.27 6.59 19.00
C GLU A 947 12.90 7.12 20.39
N SER A 948 11.59 7.21 20.66
CA SER A 948 11.02 7.43 21.98
C SER A 948 9.57 6.97 21.98
N ILE A 949 9.04 6.69 23.18
CA ILE A 949 7.63 6.41 23.45
C ILE A 949 7.07 7.60 24.23
N GLU A 950 5.81 7.97 24.00
CA GLU A 950 5.14 9.02 24.77
C GLU A 950 4.51 8.47 26.05
N LEU A 951 4.39 9.31 27.09
CA LEU A 951 3.69 8.97 28.33
C LEU A 951 2.18 9.24 28.24
N PRO A 952 1.36 8.60 29.08
CA PRO A 952 1.67 7.48 29.99
C PRO A 952 2.07 6.17 29.28
N ILE A 953 2.76 5.30 29.99
CA ILE A 953 2.93 3.89 29.61
C ILE A 953 2.23 3.04 30.66
N VAL A 954 1.27 2.21 30.26
CA VAL A 954 0.59 1.26 31.17
C VAL A 954 0.82 -0.16 30.70
N VAL A 955 1.29 -1.00 31.61
CA VAL A 955 1.63 -2.40 31.35
C VAL A 955 0.68 -3.28 32.16
N LEU A 956 -0.14 -4.09 31.49
CA LEU A 956 -1.16 -4.94 32.11
C LEU A 956 -0.69 -6.38 32.22
N PHE A 957 -0.57 -6.86 33.46
CA PHE A 957 -0.26 -8.23 33.80
C PHE A 957 -1.51 -8.96 34.32
N ASP A 958 -1.67 -10.22 33.95
CA ASP A 958 -2.66 -11.10 34.58
C ASP A 958 -2.24 -11.47 36.03
N ALA A 959 -3.09 -12.22 36.73
CA ALA A 959 -2.84 -12.64 38.11
C ALA A 959 -1.61 -13.56 38.26
N THR A 960 -1.14 -14.20 37.18
CA THR A 960 0.08 -15.04 37.17
C THR A 960 1.34 -14.24 36.82
N GLY A 961 1.19 -12.97 36.43
CA GLY A 961 2.31 -12.08 36.09
C GLY A 961 2.71 -12.11 34.62
N ARG A 962 1.85 -12.63 33.72
CA ARG A 962 2.10 -12.59 32.28
C ARG A 962 1.58 -11.27 31.70
N LEU A 963 2.38 -10.61 30.87
CA LEU A 963 2.01 -9.40 30.15
C LEU A 963 1.01 -9.73 29.05
N ALA A 964 -0.14 -9.04 29.05
CA ALA A 964 -1.21 -9.24 28.08
C ALA A 964 -1.54 -8.01 27.22
N VAL A 965 -1.35 -6.78 27.73
CA VAL A 965 -1.67 -5.54 27.00
C VAL A 965 -0.73 -4.40 27.43
N LEU A 966 -0.32 -3.58 26.46
CA LEU A 966 0.28 -2.26 26.69
C LEU A 966 -0.68 -1.14 26.29
N HIS A 967 -0.67 -0.03 27.03
CA HIS A 967 -1.27 1.25 26.62
C HIS A 967 -0.19 2.33 26.61
N LEU A 968 -0.14 3.19 25.60
CA LEU A 968 0.99 4.11 25.37
C LEU A 968 0.53 5.51 24.90
N GLY A 969 1.17 6.56 25.39
CA GLY A 969 0.97 7.93 24.93
C GLY A 969 -0.29 8.64 25.47
N PRO A 970 -0.53 9.89 25.05
CA PRO A 970 -1.44 10.82 25.73
C PRO A 970 -2.93 10.48 25.64
N ASP A 971 -3.34 9.66 24.67
CA ASP A 971 -4.75 9.30 24.43
C ASP A 971 -5.26 8.13 25.31
N VAL A 972 -4.41 7.59 26.20
CA VAL A 972 -4.78 6.49 27.09
C VAL A 972 -5.78 6.98 28.14
N SER A 973 -6.94 6.31 28.23
CA SER A 973 -8.01 6.64 29.18
C SER A 973 -8.15 5.58 30.28
N ALA A 974 -8.48 6.01 31.50
CA ALA A 974 -8.73 5.09 32.62
C ALA A 974 -9.83 4.07 32.31
N ALA A 975 -10.85 4.48 31.53
CA ALA A 975 -11.92 3.61 31.09
C ALA A 975 -11.46 2.49 30.15
N ALA A 976 -10.41 2.70 29.33
CA ALA A 976 -9.85 1.65 28.48
C ALA A 976 -9.02 0.65 29.30
N VAL A 977 -8.11 1.16 30.13
CA VAL A 977 -7.26 0.38 31.04
C VAL A 977 -8.11 -0.54 31.95
N LEU A 978 -9.19 -0.01 32.53
CA LEU A 978 -10.07 -0.81 33.40
C LEU A 978 -10.85 -1.90 32.66
N ARG A 979 -11.34 -1.64 31.44
CA ARG A 979 -12.04 -2.68 30.66
C ARG A 979 -11.13 -3.87 30.36
N ASP A 980 -9.87 -3.60 30.04
CA ASP A 980 -8.90 -4.65 29.75
C ASP A 980 -8.53 -5.45 31.01
N LEU A 981 -8.33 -4.76 32.16
CA LEU A 981 -8.07 -5.41 33.44
C LEU A 981 -9.23 -6.29 33.92
N GLU A 982 -10.47 -5.83 33.75
CA GLU A 982 -11.69 -6.59 34.11
C GLU A 982 -11.92 -7.81 33.21
N ALA A 983 -11.34 -7.81 32.01
CA ALA A 983 -11.39 -8.94 31.08
C ALA A 983 -10.13 -9.84 31.16
N MET A 984 -9.23 -9.62 32.12
CA MET A 984 -8.05 -10.47 32.31
C MET A 984 -8.46 -11.90 32.68
N GLY A 985 -8.00 -12.87 31.89
CA GLY A 985 -8.32 -14.29 32.08
C GLY A 985 -9.62 -14.77 31.44
N SER A 986 -10.37 -13.92 30.71
CA SER A 986 -11.48 -14.37 29.87
C SER A 986 -11.07 -14.54 28.40
N GLU A 987 -11.80 -15.39 27.66
CA GLU A 987 -11.75 -15.42 26.18
C GLU A 987 -12.16 -14.07 25.57
N THR A 988 -12.91 -13.26 26.32
CA THR A 988 -13.41 -11.94 25.91
C THR A 988 -12.45 -10.78 26.14
N LEU A 989 -11.16 -11.03 26.44
CA LEU A 989 -10.12 -10.01 26.68
C LEU A 989 -9.96 -8.98 25.55
N GLY A 990 -10.55 -9.23 24.38
CA GLY A 990 -10.50 -8.31 23.25
C GLY A 990 -9.04 -8.10 22.84
N ARG A 991 -8.29 -9.20 22.70
CA ARG A 991 -6.88 -9.22 22.27
C ARG A 991 -6.65 -8.65 20.87
N TYR A 992 -7.72 -8.20 20.22
CA TYR A 992 -7.74 -7.64 18.90
C TYR A 992 -8.55 -6.33 18.96
N PRO A 993 -8.19 -5.30 18.17
CA PRO A 993 -8.94 -4.04 18.12
C PRO A 993 -10.40 -4.22 17.69
N THR A 994 -10.70 -5.37 17.10
CA THR A 994 -11.94 -5.73 16.42
C THR A 994 -12.41 -7.10 16.89
N ARG A 995 -13.71 -7.35 16.76
CA ARG A 995 -14.37 -8.56 17.28
C ARG A 995 -14.18 -9.68 16.27
N LEU A 996 -13.08 -10.42 16.34
CA LEU A 996 -12.97 -11.61 15.51
C LEU A 996 -13.91 -12.71 15.98
N SER A 997 -14.65 -13.22 15.01
CA SER A 997 -15.57 -14.34 15.08
C SER A 997 -14.92 -15.61 14.48
N GLY A 998 -13.60 -15.75 14.66
CA GLY A 998 -12.77 -16.75 13.99
C GLY A 998 -11.28 -16.44 14.14
N GLY A 999 -10.46 -17.10 13.33
CA GLY A 999 -9.00 -17.04 13.31
C GLY A 999 -8.35 -18.36 13.71
N GLN A 1000 -7.66 -19.02 12.77
CA GLN A 1000 -6.85 -20.21 13.04
C GLN A 1000 -5.41 -20.08 12.52
N TRP A 1001 -4.47 -20.77 13.18
CA TRP A 1001 -3.11 -21.01 12.69
C TRP A 1001 -3.06 -22.43 12.10
N LEU A 1002 -2.43 -22.61 10.95
CA LEU A 1002 -2.31 -23.90 10.25
C LEU A 1002 -1.20 -24.79 10.84
N ARG A 1003 -0.05 -24.19 11.18
CA ARG A 1003 1.14 -24.93 11.66
C ARG A 1003 1.25 -24.93 13.17
N ILE A 1004 1.56 -23.78 13.76
CA ILE A 1004 1.55 -23.43 15.19
C ILE A 1004 1.87 -21.91 15.28
N HIS A 1005 1.59 -21.27 16.42
CA HIS A 1005 1.89 -19.86 16.66
C HIS A 1005 3.34 -19.44 16.32
N PRO A 1006 3.59 -18.18 15.91
CA PRO A 1006 4.94 -17.68 15.68
C PRO A 1006 5.81 -17.85 16.93
N GLU A 1007 6.92 -18.57 16.78
CA GLU A 1007 7.90 -18.78 17.84
C GLU A 1007 8.51 -17.45 18.26
N ARG A 1008 8.10 -16.95 19.43
CA ARG A 1008 8.77 -15.80 20.05
C ARG A 1008 10.23 -16.18 20.35
N PRO A 1009 11.22 -15.31 20.09
CA PRO A 1009 12.63 -15.57 20.41
C PRO A 1009 12.92 -15.41 21.92
N LEU A 1010 12.14 -16.08 22.78
CA LEU A 1010 12.23 -16.02 24.24
C LEU A 1010 13.60 -16.49 24.75
N GLU A 1011 14.28 -17.40 24.04
CA GLU A 1011 15.65 -17.81 24.35
C GLU A 1011 16.64 -16.64 24.32
N ALA A 1012 16.59 -15.80 23.29
CA ALA A 1012 17.46 -14.65 23.14
C ALA A 1012 17.23 -13.62 24.26
N ILE A 1013 15.96 -13.51 24.70
CA ILE A 1013 15.49 -12.62 25.77
C ILE A 1013 15.95 -13.14 27.14
N ALA A 1014 15.72 -14.42 27.45
CA ALA A 1014 16.22 -15.08 28.65
C ALA A 1014 17.76 -14.98 28.73
N GLY A 1015 18.45 -15.23 27.62
CA GLY A 1015 19.91 -15.06 27.52
C GLY A 1015 20.37 -13.62 27.77
N TYR A 1016 19.64 -12.61 27.29
CA TYR A 1016 19.91 -11.20 27.58
C TYR A 1016 19.70 -10.88 29.08
N LEU A 1017 18.59 -11.34 29.65
CA LEU A 1017 18.26 -11.15 31.07
C LEU A 1017 19.32 -11.79 31.99
N THR A 1018 19.71 -13.04 31.74
CA THR A 1018 20.78 -13.72 32.49
C THR A 1018 22.10 -12.97 32.41
N ARG A 1019 22.52 -12.50 31.22
CA ARG A 1019 23.76 -11.71 31.06
C ARG A 1019 23.75 -10.38 31.84
N ASN A 1020 22.57 -9.87 32.19
CA ASN A 1020 22.39 -8.64 32.97
C ASN A 1020 22.05 -8.91 34.46
N GLY A 1021 22.14 -10.16 34.93
CA GLY A 1021 21.91 -10.51 36.34
C GLY A 1021 20.44 -10.64 36.74
N GLU A 1022 19.55 -10.89 35.77
CA GLU A 1022 18.10 -11.02 35.96
C GLU A 1022 17.64 -12.49 35.94
N GLU A 1023 18.38 -13.38 36.60
CA GLU A 1023 18.19 -14.84 36.56
C GLU A 1023 16.75 -15.28 36.85
N HIS A 1024 16.06 -14.64 37.80
CA HIS A 1024 14.66 -14.96 38.10
C HIS A 1024 13.69 -14.61 36.94
N LEU A 1025 13.93 -13.51 36.23
CA LEU A 1025 13.13 -13.13 35.06
C LEU A 1025 13.50 -13.98 33.85
N ALA A 1026 14.79 -14.26 33.64
CA ALA A 1026 15.26 -15.17 32.61
C ALA A 1026 14.64 -16.56 32.75
N ASN A 1027 14.59 -17.09 33.98
CA ASN A 1027 13.95 -18.38 34.26
C ASN A 1027 12.43 -18.33 34.04
N SER A 1028 11.74 -17.22 34.41
CA SER A 1028 10.31 -17.07 34.09
C SER A 1028 10.03 -16.97 32.59
N VAL A 1029 10.97 -16.42 31.80
CA VAL A 1029 10.87 -16.36 30.34
C VAL A 1029 11.21 -17.71 29.70
N ALA A 1030 12.12 -18.48 30.30
CA ALA A 1030 12.57 -19.77 29.79
C ALA A 1030 11.61 -20.94 30.12
N SER A 1031 11.00 -20.98 31.31
CA SER A 1031 10.12 -22.10 31.71
C SER A 1031 8.90 -22.28 30.80
N ASP A 1032 8.51 -21.21 30.10
CA ASP A 1032 7.38 -21.18 29.18
C ASP A 1032 7.71 -21.80 27.81
N LEU A 1033 9.00 -21.86 27.45
CA LEU A 1033 9.47 -22.59 26.26
C LEU A 1033 9.32 -24.10 26.47
N ASP A 1034 9.63 -24.59 27.67
CA ASP A 1034 9.50 -26.00 28.03
C ASP A 1034 8.02 -26.47 27.97
N ASP A 1035 7.08 -25.66 28.48
CA ASP A 1035 5.64 -25.95 28.44
C ASP A 1035 5.06 -25.86 27.00
N ALA A 1036 5.54 -24.93 26.18
CA ALA A 1036 5.17 -24.83 24.77
C ALA A 1036 5.68 -26.02 23.94
N GLN A 1037 6.89 -26.53 24.22
CA GLN A 1037 7.42 -27.74 23.57
C GLN A 1037 6.74 -29.02 24.07
N ALA A 1038 6.30 -29.07 25.33
CA ALA A 1038 5.58 -30.23 25.89
C ALA A 1038 4.16 -30.41 25.34
N THR A 1039 3.60 -29.41 24.66
CA THR A 1039 2.26 -29.42 24.05
C THR A 1039 2.29 -29.65 22.52
N GLY A 1040 3.43 -30.12 21.98
CA GLY A 1040 3.54 -30.60 20.60
C GLY A 1040 2.57 -31.75 20.26
N PRO A 1041 2.35 -32.04 18.97
CA PRO A 1041 1.19 -32.79 18.48
C PRO A 1041 1.21 -34.26 18.92
N GLN A 1042 0.45 -34.58 19.98
CA GLN A 1042 0.16 -35.97 20.40
C GLN A 1042 -1.29 -36.41 20.19
N ASP A 1043 -2.22 -35.52 19.81
CA ASP A 1043 -3.57 -35.90 19.40
C ASP A 1043 -3.83 -35.48 17.95
N LYS A 1044 -3.66 -36.44 17.03
CA LYS A 1044 -4.27 -36.47 15.69
C LYS A 1044 -4.86 -37.87 15.48
N ASP A 1045 -6.15 -38.00 15.78
CA ASP A 1045 -7.06 -39.10 15.40
C ASP A 1045 -8.29 -38.46 14.74
#